data_AF-A0A2V7V932-F1
#
_entry.id   AF-A0A2V7V932-F1
#
_cell.length_a   1.000
_cell.length_b   1.000
_cell.length_c   1.000
_cell.angle_alpha   90.00
_cell.angle_beta   90.00
_cell.angle_gamma   90.00
#
_symmetry.space_group_name_H-M   'P 1'
#
loop_
_entity.id
_entity.type
_entity.pdbx_description
1 polymer ?
#
loop_
_entity_poly.entity_id
_entity_poly.type
_entity_poly.pdbx_seq_one_letter_code
_entity_poly.pdbx_strand_id
1 'polypeptide(L)'
;MTSLVFFMLLTAAQRPPAAPPRSVPELRDRSEAYYHFSLGLQARFSGETQTSLEEYRKAQKLDPGSAAIRVETARLLREAGKIDEALAEAREAVRLDKDSSDAHLALAQLYQLQAAGSGGDGSLRKAAAEFEEVIRLQPTDRDTLVTLARLYGEQLQDHKEAARIWQLYVGLDPGSFEAHIQVGTHLLAAGQPEKAAAALKDALELQPGSARVYQTLGEIYAQAEQTDQAVLHFRKALEIEPANLRVRLGLTETLYRARKYKEALAEAQTVLASDARNRFALNLKGQALRDLREFDAAEEAADAILAEAASGFSQDPAERQAAYLQGAYLKVQIAEGRRDFAAAASQLEAILARNRTGEEAADAASRDRVFLIHLGFAYQQQSKFTDAANAFGRAKRVGGDPDASLLGYHAEALYLAKQLDQALTEVRSARSRFPDDPDLTGLEATVLREKGDMKAAIALVEKLRQGSPKDVKVLTQVADFYRRAKKFPEAEAALRQAREQDPKNLGTLFQLGAVLERQQRHDEADQVFREALKVEPNSAPVLNYVGYMNADRNVKVEEALEMIQRALALEPNNSAYLDSLGWALFRLGRLDAAEESVKKALGRQDKNAVILDHLGDILQGRGRTAEAVESWQKALRGEDDEGELDRARVERKIRDAQSGLRAQQTP
;
A
#
# COMPACT_ATOMS: atom_id res chain seq x y z
N MET A 1 -49.51 18.59 17.35
CA MET A 1 -49.41 18.88 15.90
C MET A 1 -48.29 17.99 15.38
N THR A 2 -48.46 16.92 14.60
CA THR A 2 -49.52 16.44 13.71
C THR A 2 -49.32 14.92 13.59
N SER A 3 -50.31 14.12 13.99
CA SER A 3 -50.32 12.66 13.84
C SER A 3 -50.69 12.28 12.41
N LEU A 4 -49.90 11.42 11.75
CA LEU A 4 -50.30 10.75 10.51
C LEU A 4 -50.99 9.43 10.85
N VAL A 5 -52.29 9.38 10.57
CA VAL A 5 -53.16 8.21 10.64
C VAL A 5 -52.98 7.40 9.35
N PHE A 6 -52.54 6.15 9.47
CA PHE A 6 -52.42 5.21 8.35
C PHE A 6 -53.77 4.51 8.14
N PHE A 7 -54.38 4.71 6.96
CA PHE A 7 -55.65 4.10 6.59
C PHE A 7 -55.41 2.61 6.22
N MET A 8 -55.78 1.69 7.11
CA MET A 8 -55.91 0.26 6.77
C MET A 8 -57.16 0.08 5.89
N LEU A 9 -56.96 -0.19 4.60
CA LEU A 9 -57.99 -0.78 3.76
C LEU A 9 -58.12 -2.26 4.14
N LEU A 10 -59.17 -2.60 4.89
CA LEU A 10 -59.65 -3.99 4.98
C LEU A 10 -60.16 -4.41 3.60
N THR A 11 -59.33 -5.11 2.83
CA THR A 11 -59.84 -6.00 1.79
C THR A 11 -60.31 -7.28 2.46
N ALA A 12 -61.63 -7.48 2.50
CA ALA A 12 -62.20 -8.77 2.84
C ALA A 12 -61.64 -9.81 1.85
N ALA A 13 -60.76 -10.70 2.34
CA ALA A 13 -60.31 -11.85 1.58
C ALA A 13 -61.56 -12.67 1.21
N GLN A 14 -61.93 -12.65 -0.07
CA GLN A 14 -62.90 -13.58 -0.61
C GLN A 14 -62.37 -14.98 -0.31
N ARG A 15 -63.13 -15.78 0.45
CA ARG A 15 -62.87 -17.22 0.54
C ARG A 15 -62.80 -17.75 -0.89
N PRO A 16 -61.77 -18.54 -1.26
CA PRO A 16 -61.77 -19.19 -2.56
C PRO A 16 -63.08 -19.97 -2.71
N PRO A 17 -63.69 -20.01 -3.92
CA PRO A 17 -64.88 -20.79 -4.14
C PRO A 17 -64.63 -22.23 -3.69
N ALA A 18 -65.54 -22.80 -2.91
CA ALA A 18 -65.46 -24.21 -2.53
C ALA A 18 -65.39 -25.04 -3.82
N ALA A 19 -64.36 -25.88 -3.94
CA ALA A 19 -64.22 -26.79 -5.06
C ALA A 19 -65.53 -27.60 -5.21
N PRO A 20 -66.01 -27.83 -6.45
CA PRO A 20 -67.23 -28.60 -6.67
C PRO A 20 -67.10 -29.98 -5.99
N PRO A 21 -68.19 -30.53 -5.42
CA PRO A 21 -68.16 -31.85 -4.82
C PRO A 21 -67.76 -32.87 -5.90
N ARG A 22 -66.68 -33.61 -5.62
CA ARG A 22 -66.09 -34.59 -6.53
C ARG A 22 -67.04 -35.77 -6.73
N SER A 23 -66.95 -36.39 -7.89
CA SER A 23 -67.80 -37.53 -8.26
C SER A 23 -67.44 -38.80 -7.46
N VAL A 24 -68.40 -39.72 -7.28
CA VAL A 24 -68.18 -41.01 -6.58
C VAL A 24 -67.06 -41.86 -7.21
N PRO A 25 -66.90 -41.92 -8.56
CA PRO A 25 -65.75 -42.57 -9.19
C PRO A 25 -64.41 -41.91 -8.83
N GLU A 26 -64.31 -40.57 -8.86
CA GLU A 26 -63.08 -39.86 -8.45
C GLU A 26 -62.71 -40.09 -6.98
N LEU A 27 -63.70 -40.26 -6.10
CA LEU A 27 -63.45 -40.58 -4.69
C LEU A 27 -62.98 -42.03 -4.51
N ARG A 28 -63.52 -42.97 -5.29
CA ARG A 28 -63.12 -44.39 -5.28
C ARG A 28 -61.70 -44.56 -5.80
N ASP A 29 -61.39 -43.98 -6.96
CA ASP A 29 -60.06 -44.07 -7.60
C ASP A 29 -58.98 -43.46 -6.70
N ARG A 30 -59.29 -42.36 -6.01
CA ARG A 30 -58.38 -41.74 -5.05
C ARG A 30 -58.15 -42.61 -3.81
N SER A 31 -59.20 -43.24 -3.27
CA SER A 31 -59.05 -44.16 -2.13
C SER A 31 -58.18 -45.38 -2.48
N GLU A 32 -58.32 -45.90 -3.70
CA GLU A 32 -57.52 -46.99 -4.24
C GLU A 32 -56.08 -46.55 -4.52
N ALA A 33 -55.88 -45.32 -5.01
CA ALA A 33 -54.55 -44.71 -5.14
C ALA A 33 -53.82 -44.62 -3.79
N TYR A 34 -54.50 -44.18 -2.72
CA TYR A 34 -53.91 -44.12 -1.37
C TYR A 34 -53.58 -45.51 -0.80
N TYR A 35 -54.38 -46.53 -1.11
CA TYR A 35 -54.08 -47.91 -0.75
C TYR A 35 -52.77 -48.38 -1.39
N HIS A 36 -52.64 -48.25 -2.71
CA HIS A 36 -51.42 -48.60 -3.43
C HIS A 36 -50.21 -47.75 -2.98
N PHE A 37 -50.41 -46.46 -2.70
CA PHE A 37 -49.37 -45.61 -2.15
C PHE A 37 -48.87 -46.10 -0.78
N SER A 38 -49.78 -46.54 0.09
CA SER A 38 -49.42 -47.07 1.41
C SER A 38 -48.65 -48.39 1.32
N LEU A 39 -49.04 -49.29 0.41
CA LEU A 39 -48.28 -50.51 0.11
C LEU A 39 -46.88 -50.17 -0.42
N GLY A 40 -46.79 -49.17 -1.30
CA GLY A 40 -45.51 -48.69 -1.82
C GLY A 40 -44.59 -48.15 -0.73
N LEU A 41 -45.13 -47.37 0.22
CA LEU A 41 -44.37 -46.88 1.37
C LEU A 41 -43.87 -48.04 2.24
N GLN A 42 -44.74 -49.01 2.55
CA GLN A 42 -44.37 -50.20 3.33
C GLN A 42 -43.25 -51.00 2.65
N ALA A 43 -43.35 -51.22 1.34
CA ALA A 43 -42.32 -51.89 0.56
C ALA A 43 -40.98 -51.12 0.59
N ARG A 44 -41.00 -49.79 0.48
CA ARG A 44 -39.79 -48.95 0.60
C ARG A 44 -39.11 -49.12 1.95
N PHE A 45 -39.86 -49.03 3.05
CA PHE A 45 -39.32 -49.21 4.40
C PHE A 45 -38.81 -50.64 4.65
N SER A 46 -39.29 -51.61 3.89
CA SER A 46 -38.83 -53.01 3.91
C SER A 46 -37.63 -53.26 2.99
N GLY A 47 -37.13 -52.23 2.29
CA GLY A 47 -36.02 -52.33 1.33
C GLY A 47 -36.40 -52.93 -0.03
N GLU A 48 -37.69 -53.16 -0.29
CA GLU A 48 -38.19 -53.75 -1.53
C GLU A 48 -38.42 -52.67 -2.60
N THR A 49 -37.32 -52.12 -3.13
CA THR A 49 -37.35 -50.97 -4.05
C THR A 49 -38.22 -51.21 -5.30
N GLN A 50 -38.17 -52.41 -5.89
CA GLN A 50 -38.92 -52.71 -7.11
C GLN A 50 -40.43 -52.83 -6.84
N THR A 51 -40.80 -53.54 -5.78
CA THR A 51 -42.19 -53.66 -5.31
C THR A 51 -42.77 -52.27 -5.00
N SER A 52 -42.00 -51.43 -4.30
CA SER A 52 -42.39 -50.05 -3.98
C SER A 52 -42.67 -49.22 -5.24
N LEU A 53 -41.78 -49.28 -6.23
CA LEU A 53 -41.92 -48.53 -7.47
C LEU A 53 -43.14 -48.98 -8.30
N GLU A 54 -43.44 -50.27 -8.29
CA GLU A 54 -44.63 -50.82 -8.97
C GLU A 54 -45.92 -50.32 -8.32
N GLU A 55 -45.99 -50.35 -6.98
CA GLU A 55 -47.14 -49.87 -6.22
C GLU A 55 -47.31 -48.34 -6.35
N TYR A 56 -46.22 -47.56 -6.34
CA TYR A 56 -46.28 -46.13 -6.63
C TYR A 56 -46.76 -45.83 -8.05
N ARG A 57 -46.33 -46.59 -9.06
CA ARG A 57 -46.82 -46.43 -10.45
C ARG A 57 -48.30 -46.76 -10.59
N LYS A 58 -48.83 -47.74 -9.84
CA LYS A 58 -50.27 -48.01 -9.77
C LYS A 58 -51.00 -46.83 -9.14
N ALA A 59 -50.50 -46.32 -8.03
CA ALA A 59 -51.05 -45.15 -7.35
C ALA A 59 -51.06 -43.90 -8.26
N GLN A 60 -49.99 -43.65 -9.01
CA GLN A 60 -49.89 -42.55 -9.99
C GLN A 60 -50.88 -42.68 -11.16
N LYS A 61 -51.21 -43.90 -11.59
CA LYS A 61 -52.23 -44.11 -12.64
C LYS A 61 -53.64 -43.79 -12.15
N LEU A 62 -53.92 -44.11 -10.88
CA LEU A 62 -55.22 -43.89 -10.25
C LEU A 62 -55.40 -42.44 -9.79
N ASP A 63 -54.32 -41.74 -9.40
CA ASP A 63 -54.32 -40.32 -9.07
C ASP A 63 -53.14 -39.58 -9.76
N PRO A 64 -53.25 -39.28 -11.07
CA PRO A 64 -52.17 -38.67 -11.84
C PRO A 64 -51.86 -37.22 -11.43
N GLY A 65 -52.77 -36.58 -10.69
CA GLY A 65 -52.64 -35.22 -10.19
C GLY A 65 -51.97 -35.10 -8.82
N SER A 66 -51.62 -36.21 -8.17
CA SER A 66 -51.01 -36.18 -6.84
C SER A 66 -49.52 -35.88 -6.88
N ALA A 67 -49.14 -34.64 -6.54
CA ALA A 67 -47.74 -34.25 -6.40
C ALA A 67 -47.03 -35.06 -5.29
N ALA A 68 -47.71 -35.34 -4.18
CA ALA A 68 -47.13 -36.08 -3.04
C ALA A 68 -46.66 -37.50 -3.42
N ILE A 69 -47.43 -38.21 -4.25
CA ILE A 69 -47.02 -39.55 -4.74
C ILE A 69 -45.76 -39.42 -5.60
N ARG A 70 -45.69 -38.40 -6.47
CA ARG A 70 -44.51 -38.16 -7.32
C ARG A 70 -43.26 -37.79 -6.52
N VAL A 71 -43.41 -37.00 -5.45
CA VAL A 71 -42.29 -36.68 -4.55
C VAL A 71 -41.71 -37.95 -3.93
N GLU A 72 -42.55 -38.85 -3.41
CA GLU A 72 -42.07 -40.10 -2.84
C GLU A 72 -41.49 -41.06 -3.88
N THR A 73 -42.04 -41.09 -5.11
CA THR A 73 -41.43 -41.81 -6.23
C THR A 73 -40.04 -41.26 -6.56
N ALA A 74 -39.88 -39.94 -6.62
CA ALA A 74 -38.59 -39.29 -6.84
C ALA A 74 -37.57 -39.62 -5.73
N ARG A 75 -37.98 -39.59 -4.45
CA ARG A 75 -37.14 -39.96 -3.30
C ARG A 75 -36.68 -41.43 -3.38
N LEU A 76 -37.58 -42.35 -3.71
CA LEU A 76 -37.25 -43.77 -3.90
C LEU A 76 -36.29 -43.99 -5.08
N LEU A 77 -36.54 -43.35 -6.22
CA LEU A 77 -35.68 -43.45 -7.40
C LEU A 77 -34.27 -42.89 -7.13
N ARG A 78 -34.17 -41.82 -6.33
CA ARG A 78 -32.90 -41.28 -5.84
C ARG A 78 -32.15 -42.32 -5.01
N GLU A 79 -32.81 -42.95 -4.04
CA GLU A 79 -32.23 -44.02 -3.21
C GLU A 79 -31.76 -45.21 -4.05
N ALA A 80 -32.48 -45.52 -5.14
CA ALA A 80 -32.12 -46.54 -6.10
C ALA A 80 -31.00 -46.12 -7.09
N GLY A 81 -30.45 -44.91 -6.98
CA GLY A 81 -29.41 -44.37 -7.87
C GLY A 81 -29.90 -43.96 -9.27
N LYS A 82 -31.22 -43.98 -9.52
CA LYS A 82 -31.84 -43.65 -10.82
C LYS A 82 -32.13 -42.15 -10.93
N ILE A 83 -31.06 -41.35 -10.99
CA ILE A 83 -31.15 -39.88 -10.83
C ILE A 83 -31.96 -39.20 -11.93
N ASP A 84 -31.85 -39.64 -13.19
CA ASP A 84 -32.60 -39.02 -14.30
C ASP A 84 -34.11 -39.26 -14.19
N GLU A 85 -34.52 -40.49 -13.82
CA GLU A 85 -35.93 -40.81 -13.56
C GLU A 85 -36.45 -40.03 -12.33
N ALA A 86 -35.63 -39.92 -11.28
CA ALA A 86 -35.97 -39.16 -10.08
C ALA A 86 -36.18 -37.66 -10.39
N LEU A 87 -35.32 -37.07 -11.22
CA LEU A 87 -35.44 -35.67 -11.67
C LEU A 87 -36.71 -35.44 -12.48
N ALA A 88 -37.12 -36.40 -13.32
CA ALA A 88 -38.36 -36.30 -14.08
C ALA A 88 -39.58 -36.29 -13.17
N GLU A 89 -39.64 -37.20 -12.18
CA GLU A 89 -40.74 -37.26 -11.21
C GLU A 89 -40.80 -36.01 -10.32
N ALA A 90 -39.65 -35.50 -9.86
CA ALA A 90 -39.61 -34.30 -9.03
C ALA A 90 -40.04 -33.03 -9.79
N ARG A 91 -39.65 -32.87 -11.06
CA ARG A 91 -40.13 -31.76 -11.91
C ARG A 91 -41.63 -31.82 -12.14
N GLU A 92 -42.15 -33.03 -12.36
CA GLU A 92 -43.59 -33.22 -12.54
C GLU A 92 -44.36 -32.96 -11.24
N ALA A 93 -43.80 -33.32 -10.08
CA ALA A 93 -44.36 -32.97 -8.78
C ALA A 93 -44.51 -31.45 -8.61
N VAL A 94 -43.45 -30.67 -8.92
CA VAL A 94 -43.49 -29.19 -8.90
C VAL A 94 -44.48 -28.63 -9.94
N ARG A 95 -44.60 -29.26 -11.11
CA ARG A 95 -45.57 -28.84 -12.14
C ARG A 95 -47.02 -29.02 -11.67
N LEU A 96 -47.31 -30.08 -10.94
CA LEU A 96 -48.65 -30.41 -10.42
C LEU A 96 -49.03 -29.55 -9.22
N ASP A 97 -48.08 -29.26 -8.34
CA ASP A 97 -48.27 -28.39 -7.18
C ASP A 97 -47.05 -27.47 -6.99
N LYS A 98 -47.22 -26.22 -7.44
CA LYS A 98 -46.18 -25.18 -7.38
C LYS A 98 -45.98 -24.60 -5.99
N ASP A 99 -46.89 -24.88 -5.05
CA ASP A 99 -46.80 -24.42 -3.68
C ASP A 99 -46.39 -25.56 -2.72
N SER A 100 -45.95 -26.71 -3.27
CA SER A 100 -45.44 -27.84 -2.51
C SER A 100 -43.96 -27.66 -2.16
N SER A 101 -43.68 -27.28 -0.91
CA SER A 101 -42.31 -27.19 -0.39
C SER A 101 -41.57 -28.54 -0.46
N ASP A 102 -42.27 -29.65 -0.24
CA ASP A 102 -41.70 -31.00 -0.33
C ASP A 102 -41.24 -31.35 -1.76
N ALA A 103 -41.99 -30.89 -2.78
CA ALA A 103 -41.64 -31.10 -4.19
C ALA A 103 -40.42 -30.27 -4.59
N HIS A 104 -40.40 -28.99 -4.21
CA HIS A 104 -39.24 -28.11 -4.42
C HIS A 104 -38.00 -28.65 -3.69
N LEU A 105 -38.14 -29.11 -2.44
CA LEU A 105 -37.02 -29.67 -1.67
C LEU A 105 -36.46 -30.94 -2.32
N ALA A 106 -37.33 -31.86 -2.76
CA ALA A 106 -36.89 -33.07 -3.45
C ALA A 106 -36.16 -32.73 -4.76
N LEU A 107 -36.66 -31.76 -5.53
CA LEU A 107 -36.03 -31.31 -6.77
C LEU A 107 -34.69 -30.61 -6.52
N ALA A 108 -34.60 -29.75 -5.50
CA ALA A 108 -33.36 -29.07 -5.10
C ALA A 108 -32.25 -30.06 -4.75
N GLN A 109 -32.56 -31.05 -3.91
CA GLN A 109 -31.61 -32.10 -3.50
C GLN A 109 -31.13 -32.94 -4.69
N LEU A 110 -32.00 -33.20 -5.67
CA LEU A 110 -31.63 -33.93 -6.89
C LEU A 110 -30.74 -33.10 -7.81
N TYR A 111 -30.99 -31.81 -7.97
CA TYR A 111 -30.09 -30.92 -8.72
C TYR A 111 -28.72 -30.79 -8.05
N GLN A 112 -28.67 -30.75 -6.72
CA GLN A 112 -27.42 -30.72 -5.97
C GLN A 112 -26.63 -32.03 -6.17
N LEU A 113 -27.30 -33.17 -6.14
CA LEU A 113 -26.66 -34.47 -6.41
C LEU A 113 -26.16 -34.57 -7.86
N GLN A 114 -26.92 -34.05 -8.83
CA GLN A 114 -26.50 -33.99 -10.24
C GLN A 114 -25.24 -33.15 -10.44
N ALA A 115 -25.06 -32.08 -9.65
CA ALA A 115 -23.86 -31.25 -9.69
C ALA A 115 -22.58 -32.01 -9.32
N ALA A 116 -22.67 -32.96 -8.38
CA ALA A 116 -21.54 -33.80 -7.97
C ALA A 116 -21.07 -34.79 -9.05
N GLY A 117 -21.88 -35.03 -10.09
CA GLY A 117 -21.53 -35.89 -11.22
C GLY A 117 -20.99 -35.11 -12.42
N SER A 118 -21.89 -34.53 -13.22
CA SER A 118 -21.57 -33.85 -14.49
C SER A 118 -22.14 -32.44 -14.60
N GLY A 119 -22.86 -31.99 -13.58
CA GLY A 119 -23.74 -30.82 -13.64
C GLY A 119 -23.10 -29.46 -13.33
N GLY A 120 -21.93 -29.43 -12.68
CA GLY A 120 -21.20 -28.22 -12.30
C GLY A 120 -22.05 -27.11 -11.67
N ASP A 121 -21.60 -25.86 -11.81
CA ASP A 121 -22.27 -24.65 -11.30
C ASP A 121 -23.71 -24.48 -11.81
N GLY A 122 -24.00 -24.92 -13.03
CA GLY A 122 -25.33 -24.79 -13.62
C GLY A 122 -26.39 -25.60 -12.86
N SER A 123 -26.02 -26.78 -12.35
CA SER A 123 -26.94 -27.61 -11.54
C SER A 123 -27.03 -27.10 -10.11
N LEU A 124 -25.94 -26.57 -9.55
CA LEU A 124 -25.95 -25.90 -8.24
C LEU A 124 -26.86 -24.67 -8.22
N ARG A 125 -26.86 -23.86 -9.27
CA ARG A 125 -27.77 -22.70 -9.39
C ARG A 125 -29.24 -23.11 -9.49
N LYS A 126 -29.55 -24.23 -10.16
CA LYS A 126 -30.91 -24.78 -10.17
C LYS A 126 -31.31 -25.28 -8.77
N ALA A 127 -30.42 -25.98 -8.09
CA ALA A 127 -30.65 -26.40 -6.71
C ALA A 127 -30.94 -25.20 -5.80
N ALA A 128 -30.14 -24.12 -5.92
CA ALA A 128 -30.33 -22.88 -5.17
C ALA A 128 -31.71 -22.26 -5.41
N ALA A 129 -32.15 -22.15 -6.67
CA ALA A 129 -33.46 -21.61 -7.02
C ALA A 129 -34.62 -22.42 -6.41
N GLU A 130 -34.52 -23.75 -6.43
CA GLU A 130 -35.54 -24.61 -5.82
C GLU A 130 -35.53 -24.51 -4.28
N PHE A 131 -34.35 -24.42 -3.65
CA PHE A 131 -34.26 -24.14 -2.21
C PHE A 131 -34.82 -22.76 -1.84
N GLU A 132 -34.64 -21.74 -2.69
CA GLU A 132 -35.26 -20.42 -2.48
C GLU A 132 -36.79 -20.51 -2.49
N GLU A 133 -37.39 -21.33 -3.36
CA GLU A 133 -38.83 -21.59 -3.35
C GLU A 133 -39.27 -22.30 -2.07
N VAL A 134 -38.49 -23.27 -1.55
CA VAL A 134 -38.75 -23.88 -0.24
C VAL A 134 -38.77 -22.81 0.86
N ILE A 135 -37.81 -21.89 0.88
CA ILE A 135 -37.75 -20.79 1.85
C ILE A 135 -38.90 -19.79 1.66
N ARG A 136 -39.33 -19.51 0.42
CA ARG A 136 -40.49 -18.66 0.15
C ARG A 136 -41.77 -19.26 0.75
N LEU A 137 -41.93 -20.57 0.63
CA LEU A 137 -43.10 -21.32 1.13
C LEU A 137 -43.03 -21.58 2.65
N GLN A 138 -41.82 -21.82 3.17
CA GLN A 138 -41.54 -22.10 4.58
C GLN A 138 -40.38 -21.21 5.09
N PRO A 139 -40.64 -19.90 5.37
CA PRO A 139 -39.58 -18.97 5.77
C PRO A 139 -38.89 -19.30 7.10
N THR A 140 -39.47 -20.20 7.90
CA THR A 140 -38.96 -20.62 9.20
C THR A 140 -38.15 -21.92 9.15
N ASP A 141 -37.96 -22.52 7.96
CA ASP A 141 -37.16 -23.73 7.80
C ASP A 141 -35.66 -23.43 7.93
N ARG A 142 -35.14 -23.62 9.14
CA ARG A 142 -33.75 -23.39 9.51
C ARG A 142 -32.78 -24.33 8.80
N ASP A 143 -33.17 -25.58 8.55
CA ASP A 143 -32.29 -26.58 7.95
C ASP A 143 -32.07 -26.27 6.47
N THR A 144 -33.13 -25.87 5.78
CA THR A 144 -33.02 -25.40 4.39
C THR A 144 -32.24 -24.10 4.29
N LEU A 145 -32.40 -23.14 5.23
CA LEU A 145 -31.61 -21.90 5.25
C LEU A 145 -30.11 -22.20 5.39
N VAL A 146 -29.72 -23.08 6.32
CA VAL A 146 -28.30 -23.47 6.49
C VAL A 146 -27.77 -24.17 5.23
N THR A 147 -28.56 -25.07 4.65
CA THR A 147 -28.18 -25.79 3.43
C THR A 147 -27.98 -24.83 2.25
N LEU A 148 -28.90 -23.89 2.06
CA LEU A 148 -28.84 -22.89 1.00
C LEU A 148 -27.68 -21.90 1.21
N ALA A 149 -27.44 -21.45 2.44
CA ALA A 149 -26.32 -20.57 2.75
C ALA A 149 -24.98 -21.24 2.45
N ARG A 150 -24.83 -22.52 2.80
CA ARG A 150 -23.64 -23.32 2.50
C ARG A 150 -23.46 -23.54 0.99
N LEU A 151 -24.55 -23.83 0.28
CA LEU A 151 -24.54 -23.97 -1.17
C LEU A 151 -24.00 -22.70 -1.85
N TYR A 152 -24.50 -21.53 -1.45
CA TYR A 152 -24.00 -20.25 -1.95
C TYR A 152 -22.54 -20.01 -1.56
N GLY A 153 -22.19 -20.20 -0.28
CA GLY A 153 -20.90 -19.81 0.27
C GLY A 153 -19.74 -20.73 -0.12
N GLU A 154 -19.94 -22.05 -0.12
CA GLU A 154 -18.87 -23.03 -0.30
C GLU A 154 -18.81 -23.58 -1.73
N GLN A 155 -19.97 -23.79 -2.37
CA GLN A 155 -20.02 -24.44 -3.69
C GLN A 155 -20.10 -23.43 -4.84
N LEU A 156 -20.92 -22.39 -4.70
CA LEU A 156 -21.07 -21.34 -5.72
C LEU A 156 -20.12 -20.15 -5.53
N GLN A 157 -19.47 -20.04 -4.36
CA GLN A 157 -18.63 -18.89 -3.97
C GLN A 157 -19.35 -17.53 -4.09
N ASP A 158 -20.68 -17.53 -3.99
CA ASP A 158 -21.51 -16.32 -3.95
C ASP A 158 -21.69 -15.88 -2.51
N HIS A 159 -20.67 -15.22 -1.97
CA HIS A 159 -20.65 -14.79 -0.58
C HIS A 159 -21.69 -13.70 -0.26
N LYS A 160 -22.17 -12.96 -1.27
CA LYS A 160 -23.21 -11.95 -1.07
C LYS A 160 -24.55 -12.60 -0.76
N GLU A 161 -24.95 -13.60 -1.55
CA GLU A 161 -26.17 -14.35 -1.28
C GLU A 161 -26.04 -15.21 -0.03
N ALA A 162 -24.88 -15.85 0.21
CA ALA A 162 -24.63 -16.59 1.44
C ALA A 162 -24.85 -15.72 2.70
N ALA A 163 -24.32 -14.50 2.71
CA ALA A 163 -24.53 -13.54 3.79
C ALA A 163 -26.02 -13.17 3.96
N ARG A 164 -26.75 -12.98 2.86
CA ARG A 164 -28.20 -12.69 2.90
C ARG A 164 -28.98 -13.83 3.54
N ILE A 165 -28.69 -15.09 3.18
CA ILE A 165 -29.38 -16.25 3.75
C ILE A 165 -29.03 -16.43 5.24
N TRP A 166 -27.77 -16.24 5.64
CA TRP A 166 -27.39 -16.25 7.05
C TRP A 166 -28.06 -15.13 7.84
N GLN A 167 -28.28 -13.94 7.26
CA GLN A 167 -29.05 -12.87 7.89
C GLN A 167 -30.52 -13.23 8.10
N LEU A 168 -31.14 -13.97 7.15
CA LEU A 168 -32.48 -14.53 7.35
C LEU A 168 -32.49 -15.51 8.53
N TYR A 169 -31.47 -16.37 8.64
CA TYR A 169 -31.33 -17.29 9.77
C TYR A 169 -31.21 -16.53 11.11
N VAL A 170 -30.37 -15.48 11.17
CA VAL A 170 -30.24 -14.61 12.35
C VAL A 170 -31.58 -13.96 12.72
N GLY A 171 -32.42 -13.61 11.74
CA GLY A 171 -33.77 -13.12 12.01
C GLY A 171 -34.68 -14.14 12.72
N LEU A 172 -34.44 -15.44 12.54
CA LEU A 172 -35.16 -16.53 13.22
C LEU A 172 -34.52 -16.95 14.54
N ASP A 173 -33.21 -16.77 14.68
CA ASP A 173 -32.46 -17.07 15.90
C ASP A 173 -31.39 -15.99 16.15
N PRO A 174 -31.79 -14.83 16.72
CA PRO A 174 -30.87 -13.74 16.99
C PRO A 174 -29.76 -14.08 18.00
N GLY A 175 -29.96 -15.13 18.80
CA GLY A 175 -29.01 -15.61 19.81
C GLY A 175 -27.95 -16.58 19.27
N SER A 176 -27.98 -16.89 17.97
CA SER A 176 -27.03 -17.81 17.35
C SER A 176 -25.67 -17.14 17.13
N PHE A 177 -24.73 -17.38 18.04
CA PHE A 177 -23.35 -16.93 17.93
C PHE A 177 -22.70 -17.33 16.60
N GLU A 178 -22.89 -18.60 16.18
CA GLU A 178 -22.31 -19.11 14.94
C GLU A 178 -22.93 -18.43 13.72
N ALA A 179 -24.24 -18.16 13.70
CA ALA A 179 -24.86 -17.47 12.57
C ALA A 179 -24.29 -16.06 12.34
N HIS A 180 -24.05 -15.31 13.42
CA HIS A 180 -23.40 -13.98 13.33
C HIS A 180 -21.96 -14.08 12.79
N ILE A 181 -21.19 -15.11 13.20
CA ILE A 181 -19.86 -15.38 12.61
C ILE A 181 -19.96 -15.65 11.12
N GLN A 182 -20.93 -16.46 10.69
CA GLN A 182 -21.11 -16.80 9.28
C GLN A 182 -21.51 -15.58 8.45
N VAL A 183 -22.41 -14.73 8.96
CA VAL A 183 -22.72 -13.42 8.35
C VAL A 183 -21.45 -12.59 8.18
N GLY A 184 -20.66 -12.44 9.26
CA GLY A 184 -19.42 -11.67 9.22
C GLY A 184 -18.39 -12.22 8.23
N THR A 185 -18.20 -13.53 8.21
CA THR A 185 -17.23 -14.22 7.33
C THR A 185 -17.59 -14.03 5.86
N HIS A 186 -18.85 -14.22 5.49
CA HIS A 186 -19.29 -14.04 4.10
C HIS A 186 -19.35 -12.57 3.68
N LEU A 187 -19.69 -11.65 4.57
CA LEU A 187 -19.59 -10.21 4.27
C LEU A 187 -18.14 -9.78 4.02
N LEU A 188 -17.18 -10.32 4.77
CA LEU A 188 -15.76 -10.04 4.57
C LEU A 188 -15.30 -10.57 3.20
N ALA A 189 -15.64 -11.81 2.87
CA ALA A 189 -15.32 -12.41 1.58
C ALA A 189 -16.02 -11.71 0.40
N ALA A 190 -17.18 -11.08 0.64
CA ALA A 190 -17.88 -10.23 -0.32
C ALA A 190 -17.34 -8.79 -0.41
N GLY A 191 -16.22 -8.48 0.26
CA GLY A 191 -15.59 -7.15 0.23
C GLY A 191 -16.35 -6.07 1.00
N GLN A 192 -17.12 -6.45 2.04
CA GLN A 192 -17.89 -5.53 2.89
C GLN A 192 -17.37 -5.56 4.36
N PRO A 193 -16.12 -5.11 4.61
CA PRO A 193 -15.46 -5.24 5.91
C PRO A 193 -16.18 -4.51 7.06
N GLU A 194 -16.83 -3.38 6.81
CA GLU A 194 -17.53 -2.61 7.85
C GLU A 194 -18.76 -3.36 8.37
N LYS A 195 -19.53 -3.97 7.45
CA LYS A 195 -20.69 -4.79 7.83
C LYS A 195 -20.25 -6.11 8.46
N ALA A 196 -19.14 -6.68 7.98
CA ALA A 196 -18.54 -7.86 8.60
C ALA A 196 -18.16 -7.57 10.07
N ALA A 197 -17.51 -6.43 10.33
CA ALA A 197 -17.16 -6.02 11.68
C ALA A 197 -18.39 -5.80 12.58
N ALA A 198 -19.51 -5.29 12.05
CA ALA A 198 -20.76 -5.15 12.79
C ALA A 198 -21.31 -6.52 13.23
N ALA A 199 -21.45 -7.47 12.30
CA ALA A 199 -21.94 -8.82 12.61
C ALA A 199 -21.03 -9.56 13.60
N LEU A 200 -19.71 -9.39 13.50
CA LEU A 200 -18.76 -9.98 14.45
C LEU A 200 -18.83 -9.33 15.83
N LYS A 201 -19.20 -8.05 15.94
CA LYS A 201 -19.47 -7.41 17.24
C LYS A 201 -20.73 -7.97 17.87
N ASP A 202 -21.80 -8.18 17.09
CA ASP A 202 -23.02 -8.82 17.57
C ASP A 202 -22.72 -10.24 18.11
N ALA A 203 -21.85 -10.99 17.43
CA ALA A 203 -21.36 -12.28 17.94
C ALA A 203 -20.63 -12.14 19.30
N LEU A 204 -19.82 -11.10 19.50
CA LEU A 204 -19.13 -10.86 20.77
C LEU A 204 -20.06 -10.39 21.90
N GLU A 205 -21.18 -9.75 21.59
CA GLU A 205 -22.21 -9.44 22.59
C GLU A 205 -22.84 -10.72 23.16
N LEU A 206 -22.98 -11.76 22.32
CA LEU A 206 -23.47 -13.08 22.72
C LEU A 206 -22.41 -13.90 23.47
N GLN A 207 -21.17 -13.93 22.94
CA GLN A 207 -20.06 -14.65 23.54
C GLN A 207 -18.77 -13.81 23.53
N PRO A 208 -18.50 -13.06 24.62
CA PRO A 208 -17.31 -12.20 24.72
C PRO A 208 -15.98 -12.95 24.75
N GLY A 209 -15.97 -14.26 24.99
CA GLY A 209 -14.75 -15.06 25.19
C GLY A 209 -14.15 -15.67 23.91
N SER A 210 -14.48 -15.14 22.72
CA SER A 210 -14.00 -15.72 21.45
C SER A 210 -12.74 -15.03 20.92
N ALA A 211 -11.57 -15.65 21.16
CA ALA A 211 -10.29 -15.19 20.62
C ALA A 211 -10.30 -15.09 19.08
N ARG A 212 -10.91 -16.07 18.40
CA ARG A 212 -11.05 -16.09 16.93
C ARG A 212 -11.80 -14.87 16.41
N VAL A 213 -12.90 -14.46 17.05
CA VAL A 213 -13.68 -13.29 16.58
C VAL A 213 -12.90 -11.99 16.81
N TYR A 214 -12.24 -11.85 17.96
CA TYR A 214 -11.35 -10.71 18.20
C TYR A 214 -10.18 -10.66 17.20
N GLN A 215 -9.59 -11.80 16.86
CA GLN A 215 -8.56 -11.88 15.84
C GLN A 215 -9.08 -11.38 14.49
N THR A 216 -10.23 -11.87 14.01
CA THR A 216 -10.80 -11.44 12.72
C THR A 216 -11.15 -9.95 12.73
N LEU A 217 -11.68 -9.40 13.83
CA LEU A 217 -11.90 -7.96 13.96
C LEU A 217 -10.59 -7.17 13.92
N GLY A 218 -9.53 -7.68 14.57
CA GLY A 218 -8.19 -7.10 14.51
C GLY A 218 -7.66 -7.02 13.08
N GLU A 219 -7.82 -8.09 12.30
CA GLU A 219 -7.43 -8.17 10.88
C GLU A 219 -8.23 -7.18 10.02
N ILE A 220 -9.56 -7.12 10.18
CA ILE A 220 -10.43 -6.17 9.47
C ILE A 220 -10.00 -4.73 9.75
N TYR A 221 -9.78 -4.38 11.02
CA TYR A 221 -9.36 -3.03 11.38
C TYR A 221 -7.94 -2.70 10.94
N ALA A 222 -7.04 -3.69 10.92
CA ALA A 222 -5.68 -3.50 10.41
C ALA A 222 -5.70 -3.21 8.90
N GLN A 223 -6.53 -3.92 8.14
CA GLN A 223 -6.70 -3.67 6.71
C GLN A 223 -7.36 -2.32 6.41
N ALA A 224 -8.28 -1.88 7.27
CA ALA A 224 -8.91 -0.56 7.20
C ALA A 224 -8.02 0.60 7.71
N GLU A 225 -6.75 0.32 8.03
CA GLU A 225 -5.79 1.27 8.63
C GLU A 225 -6.28 1.91 9.94
N GLN A 226 -7.27 1.30 10.61
CA GLN A 226 -7.78 1.72 11.91
C GLN A 226 -6.92 1.13 13.03
N THR A 227 -5.68 1.60 13.11
CA THR A 227 -4.63 1.05 13.98
C THR A 227 -5.07 0.81 15.43
N ASP A 228 -5.69 1.79 16.07
CA ASP A 228 -6.03 1.67 17.49
C ASP A 228 -7.09 0.59 17.74
N GLN A 229 -8.05 0.43 16.82
CA GLN A 229 -9.03 -0.65 16.89
C GLN A 229 -8.37 -2.00 16.63
N ALA A 230 -7.49 -2.10 15.64
CA ALA A 230 -6.76 -3.33 15.36
C ALA A 230 -5.94 -3.81 16.56
N VAL A 231 -5.14 -2.92 17.16
CA VAL A 231 -4.32 -3.21 18.34
C VAL A 231 -5.20 -3.63 19.53
N LEU A 232 -6.32 -2.94 19.77
CA LEU A 232 -7.26 -3.29 20.84
C LEU A 232 -7.78 -4.72 20.69
N HIS A 233 -8.24 -5.09 19.49
CA HIS A 233 -8.85 -6.40 19.26
C HIS A 233 -7.82 -7.52 19.25
N PHE A 234 -6.62 -7.31 18.70
CA PHE A 234 -5.54 -8.29 18.83
C PHE A 234 -5.11 -8.52 20.28
N ARG A 235 -5.03 -7.45 21.10
CA ARG A 235 -4.73 -7.60 22.54
C ARG A 235 -5.81 -8.40 23.26
N LYS A 236 -7.09 -8.15 23.01
CA LYS A 236 -8.20 -8.95 23.56
C LYS A 236 -8.14 -10.42 23.14
N ALA A 237 -7.78 -10.71 21.89
CA ALA A 237 -7.55 -12.09 21.45
C ALA A 237 -6.41 -12.76 22.23
N LEU A 238 -5.32 -12.04 22.48
CA LEU A 238 -4.17 -12.54 23.27
C LEU A 238 -4.43 -12.61 24.78
N GLU A 239 -5.38 -11.85 25.32
CA GLU A 239 -5.83 -12.01 26.71
C GLU A 239 -6.52 -13.37 26.91
N ILE A 240 -7.24 -13.85 25.89
CA ILE A 240 -7.95 -15.13 25.91
C ILE A 240 -7.00 -16.28 25.54
N GLU A 241 -6.18 -16.10 24.49
CA GLU A 241 -5.19 -17.08 24.01
C GLU A 241 -3.77 -16.49 23.95
N PRO A 242 -3.05 -16.40 25.08
CA PRO A 242 -1.73 -15.75 25.13
C PRO A 242 -0.65 -16.41 24.27
N ALA A 243 -0.80 -17.70 23.99
CA ALA A 243 0.15 -18.50 23.21
C ALA A 243 -0.08 -18.42 21.68
N ASN A 244 -1.09 -17.67 21.22
CA ASN A 244 -1.42 -17.60 19.80
C ASN A 244 -0.42 -16.72 19.04
N LEU A 245 0.62 -17.35 18.49
CA LEU A 245 1.71 -16.67 17.79
C LEU A 245 1.23 -15.92 16.52
N ARG A 246 0.20 -16.43 15.84
CA ARG A 246 -0.38 -15.76 14.65
C ARG A 246 -0.99 -14.42 15.03
N VAL A 247 -1.80 -14.37 16.09
CA VAL A 247 -2.41 -13.13 16.58
C VAL A 247 -1.31 -12.15 17.01
N ARG A 248 -0.27 -12.64 17.69
CA ARG A 248 0.86 -11.81 18.13
C ARG A 248 1.68 -11.24 16.97
N LEU A 249 1.88 -12.01 15.90
CA LEU A 249 2.48 -11.52 14.66
C LEU A 249 1.61 -10.42 14.01
N GLY A 250 0.29 -10.62 13.94
CA GLY A 250 -0.65 -9.60 13.44
C GLY A 250 -0.60 -8.30 14.25
N LEU A 251 -0.52 -8.40 15.58
CA LEU A 251 -0.30 -7.26 16.47
C LEU A 251 1.05 -6.58 16.20
N THR A 252 2.11 -7.37 16.07
CA THR A 252 3.48 -6.89 15.82
C THR A 252 3.55 -6.08 14.52
N GLU A 253 2.99 -6.62 13.43
CA GLU A 253 2.94 -5.94 12.14
C GLU A 253 2.11 -4.65 12.20
N THR A 254 0.95 -4.70 12.88
CA THR A 254 0.09 -3.52 13.07
C THR A 254 0.81 -2.41 13.83
N LEU A 255 1.52 -2.75 14.92
CA LEU A 255 2.33 -1.80 15.69
C LEU A 255 3.49 -1.23 14.88
N TYR A 256 4.14 -2.06 14.05
CA TYR A 256 5.22 -1.61 13.18
C TYR A 256 4.72 -0.60 12.13
N ARG A 257 3.61 -0.90 11.44
CA ARG A 257 2.99 0.02 10.48
C ARG A 257 2.55 1.34 11.14
N ALA A 258 2.11 1.27 12.39
CA ALA A 258 1.80 2.43 13.22
C ALA A 258 3.02 3.23 13.70
N ARG A 259 4.24 2.86 13.29
CA ARG A 259 5.52 3.43 13.73
C ARG A 259 5.77 3.31 15.24
N LYS A 260 5.07 2.40 15.92
CA LYS A 260 5.27 2.06 17.35
C LYS A 260 6.37 1.01 17.47
N TYR A 261 7.57 1.33 16.97
CA TYR A 261 8.66 0.38 16.76
C TYR A 261 9.12 -0.35 18.03
N LYS A 262 9.14 0.34 19.18
CA LYS A 262 9.52 -0.27 20.47
C LYS A 262 8.51 -1.33 20.92
N GLU A 263 7.21 -1.06 20.78
CA GLU A 263 6.17 -2.03 21.11
C GLU A 263 6.18 -3.20 20.13
N ALA A 264 6.34 -2.93 18.82
CA ALA A 264 6.49 -3.98 17.81
C ALA A 264 7.70 -4.88 18.10
N LEU A 265 8.85 -4.30 18.48
CA LEU A 265 10.05 -5.05 18.84
C LEU A 265 9.80 -5.99 20.02
N ALA A 266 9.11 -5.54 21.06
CA ALA A 266 8.79 -6.35 22.25
C ALA A 266 7.86 -7.54 21.91
N GLU A 267 6.84 -7.31 21.08
CA GLU A 267 5.94 -8.38 20.63
C GLU A 267 6.66 -9.40 19.73
N ALA A 268 7.52 -8.91 18.81
CA ALA A 268 8.36 -9.78 17.98
C ALA A 268 9.31 -10.65 18.83
N GLN A 269 9.95 -10.08 19.86
CA GLN A 269 10.80 -10.82 20.79
C GLN A 269 10.01 -11.87 21.57
N THR A 270 8.76 -11.60 21.91
CA THR A 270 7.88 -12.57 22.59
C THR A 270 7.56 -13.75 21.68
N VAL A 271 7.31 -13.51 20.38
CA VAL A 271 7.19 -14.60 19.40
C VAL A 271 8.47 -15.42 19.33
N LEU A 272 9.63 -14.75 19.25
CA LEU A 272 10.94 -15.41 19.16
C LEU A 272 11.35 -16.18 20.42
N ALA A 273 10.82 -15.82 21.59
CA ALA A 273 11.02 -16.59 22.81
C ALA A 273 10.32 -17.96 22.77
N SER A 274 9.20 -18.07 22.04
CA SER A 274 8.49 -19.34 21.82
C SER A 274 8.98 -20.09 20.58
N ASP A 275 9.31 -19.36 19.52
CA ASP A 275 9.82 -19.88 18.25
C ASP A 275 10.98 -19.01 17.75
N ALA A 276 12.20 -19.37 18.17
CA ALA A 276 13.41 -18.62 17.86
C ALA A 276 13.74 -18.55 16.35
N ARG A 277 13.12 -19.42 15.54
CA ARG A 277 13.32 -19.47 14.09
C ARG A 277 12.15 -18.87 13.33
N ASN A 278 11.21 -18.20 14.00
CA ASN A 278 10.08 -17.59 13.32
C ASN A 278 10.54 -16.47 12.38
N ARG A 279 10.65 -16.77 11.08
CA ARG A 279 11.14 -15.83 10.07
C ARG A 279 10.37 -14.51 10.02
N PHE A 280 9.05 -14.56 10.26
CA PHE A 280 8.19 -13.37 10.23
C PHE A 280 8.51 -12.45 11.42
N ALA A 281 8.68 -13.02 12.61
CA ALA A 281 9.09 -12.26 13.79
C ALA A 281 10.53 -11.74 13.69
N LEU A 282 11.47 -12.54 13.14
CA LEU A 282 12.84 -12.07 12.87
C LEU A 282 12.85 -10.88 11.92
N ASN A 283 12.06 -10.95 10.83
CA ASN A 283 11.94 -9.86 9.87
C ASN A 283 11.34 -8.60 10.51
N LEU A 284 10.24 -8.73 11.26
CA LEU A 284 9.62 -7.59 11.96
C LEU A 284 10.56 -7.00 13.03
N LYS A 285 11.30 -7.83 13.76
CA LYS A 285 12.35 -7.40 14.70
C LYS A 285 13.42 -6.58 13.97
N GLY A 286 13.98 -7.10 12.87
CA GLY A 286 15.03 -6.41 12.13
C GLY A 286 14.56 -5.09 11.51
N GLN A 287 13.33 -5.05 10.99
CA GLN A 287 12.72 -3.81 10.48
C GLN A 287 12.52 -2.77 11.60
N ALA A 288 11.98 -3.18 12.76
CA ALA A 288 11.81 -2.29 13.90
C ALA A 288 13.14 -1.73 14.42
N LEU A 289 14.18 -2.58 14.53
CA LEU A 289 15.53 -2.17 14.95
C LEU A 289 16.18 -1.20 13.95
N ARG A 290 16.02 -1.44 12.63
CA ARG A 290 16.47 -0.52 11.58
C ARG A 290 15.86 0.87 11.78
N ASP A 291 14.55 0.94 11.99
CA ASP A 291 13.83 2.21 12.14
C ASP A 291 14.14 2.91 13.49
N LEU A 292 14.53 2.14 14.50
CA LEU A 292 15.11 2.64 15.76
C LEU A 292 16.58 3.06 15.64
N ARG A 293 17.21 2.90 14.45
CA ARG A 293 18.64 3.15 14.18
C ARG A 293 19.59 2.22 14.95
N GLU A 294 19.10 1.08 15.43
CA GLU A 294 19.89 0.02 16.07
C GLU A 294 20.38 -0.97 15.01
N PHE A 295 21.22 -0.49 14.10
CA PHE A 295 21.53 -1.21 12.86
C PHE A 295 22.28 -2.53 13.06
N ASP A 296 23.18 -2.62 14.04
CA ASP A 296 23.96 -3.83 14.30
C ASP A 296 23.04 -4.98 14.75
N ALA A 297 22.12 -4.70 15.68
CA ALA A 297 21.11 -5.66 16.11
C ALA A 297 20.09 -5.99 15.00
N ALA A 298 19.78 -5.02 14.13
CA ALA A 298 18.95 -5.26 12.94
C ALA A 298 19.65 -6.25 11.98
N GLU A 299 20.96 -6.10 11.80
CA GLU A 299 21.77 -6.97 10.95
C GLU A 299 21.86 -8.40 11.50
N GLU A 300 21.99 -8.57 12.81
CA GLU A 300 21.90 -9.89 13.47
C GLU A 300 20.57 -10.61 13.18
N ALA A 301 19.45 -9.86 13.16
CA ALA A 301 18.14 -10.43 12.83
C ALA A 301 18.07 -10.86 11.35
N ALA A 302 18.65 -10.09 10.43
CA ALA A 302 18.72 -10.45 9.02
C ALA A 302 19.64 -11.66 8.78
N ASP A 303 20.77 -11.73 9.48
CA ASP A 303 21.70 -12.86 9.41
C ASP A 303 21.07 -14.14 9.96
N ALA A 304 20.21 -14.06 10.98
CA ALA A 304 19.44 -15.20 11.48
C ALA A 304 18.49 -15.78 10.41
N ILE A 305 17.81 -14.92 9.64
CA ILE A 305 16.93 -15.34 8.52
C ILE A 305 17.77 -16.02 7.42
N LEU A 306 18.93 -15.44 7.08
CA LEU A 306 19.84 -16.00 6.07
C LEU A 306 20.42 -17.36 6.50
N ALA A 307 20.79 -17.49 7.78
CA ALA A 307 21.27 -18.76 8.34
C ALA A 307 20.19 -19.84 8.31
N GLU A 308 18.93 -19.50 8.61
CA GLU A 308 17.79 -20.40 8.49
C GLU A 308 17.63 -20.89 7.03
N ALA A 309 17.65 -19.97 6.06
CA ALA A 309 17.55 -20.28 4.64
C ALA A 309 18.66 -21.23 4.17
N ALA A 310 19.88 -21.08 4.70
CA ALA A 310 21.03 -21.93 4.38
C ALA A 310 21.05 -23.28 5.11
N SER A 311 20.34 -23.41 6.24
CA SER A 311 20.42 -24.58 7.14
C SER A 311 19.85 -25.88 6.55
N GLY A 312 19.11 -25.80 5.44
CA GLY A 312 18.43 -26.97 4.85
C GLY A 312 17.25 -27.50 5.68
N PHE A 313 16.79 -26.73 6.68
CA PHE A 313 15.69 -27.12 7.57
C PHE A 313 14.37 -27.31 6.80
N SER A 314 13.97 -26.33 5.98
CA SER A 314 12.92 -26.56 5.00
C SER A 314 13.50 -27.37 3.83
N GLN A 315 12.84 -28.47 3.49
CA GLN A 315 13.18 -29.26 2.31
C GLN A 315 12.66 -28.61 1.03
N ASP A 316 11.70 -27.70 1.13
CA ASP A 316 11.13 -26.98 -0.01
C ASP A 316 12.12 -25.90 -0.53
N PRO A 317 12.62 -26.03 -1.77
CA PRO A 317 13.47 -25.02 -2.39
C PRO A 317 12.83 -23.63 -2.45
N ALA A 318 11.51 -23.55 -2.64
CA ALA A 318 10.80 -22.27 -2.75
C ALA A 318 10.77 -21.53 -1.42
N GLU A 319 10.56 -22.24 -0.30
CA GLU A 319 10.59 -21.65 1.04
C GLU A 319 11.98 -21.15 1.43
N ARG A 320 13.03 -21.94 1.14
CA ARG A 320 14.42 -21.52 1.37
C ARG A 320 14.77 -20.27 0.56
N GLN A 321 14.35 -20.23 -0.69
CA GLN A 321 14.58 -19.08 -1.56
C GLN A 321 13.83 -17.83 -1.07
N ALA A 322 12.59 -17.99 -0.60
CA ALA A 322 11.82 -16.90 -0.03
C ALA A 322 12.48 -16.34 1.25
N ALA A 323 12.97 -17.21 2.14
CA ALA A 323 13.71 -16.80 3.33
C ALA A 323 15.03 -16.09 2.98
N TYR A 324 15.81 -16.62 2.02
CA TYR A 324 17.03 -15.97 1.53
C TYR A 324 16.75 -14.54 1.02
N LEU A 325 15.74 -14.39 0.16
CA LEU A 325 15.36 -13.09 -0.39
C LEU A 325 14.91 -12.11 0.70
N GLN A 326 14.13 -12.58 1.67
CA GLN A 326 13.68 -11.77 2.80
C GLN A 326 14.86 -11.26 3.64
N GLY A 327 15.77 -12.15 4.05
CA GLY A 327 16.94 -11.78 4.84
C GLY A 327 17.91 -10.87 4.07
N ALA A 328 18.19 -11.20 2.81
CA ALA A 328 19.12 -10.44 1.98
C ALA A 328 18.59 -9.02 1.69
N TYR A 329 17.30 -8.89 1.38
CA TYR A 329 16.69 -7.58 1.14
C TYR A 329 16.57 -6.76 2.43
N LEU A 330 16.36 -7.38 3.59
CA LEU A 330 16.43 -6.68 4.86
C LEU A 330 17.83 -6.09 5.12
N LYS A 331 18.92 -6.81 4.77
CA LYS A 331 20.29 -6.26 4.83
C LYS A 331 20.46 -5.04 3.92
N VAL A 332 19.88 -5.07 2.71
CA VAL A 332 19.89 -3.91 1.80
C VAL A 332 19.23 -2.71 2.46
N GLN A 333 18.04 -2.90 3.04
CA GLN A 333 17.31 -1.82 3.72
C GLN A 333 18.07 -1.28 4.94
N ILE A 334 18.79 -2.14 5.67
CA ILE A 334 19.66 -1.72 6.79
C ILE A 334 20.82 -0.87 6.27
N ALA A 335 21.47 -1.28 5.18
CA ALA A 335 22.55 -0.52 4.55
C ALA A 335 22.06 0.84 4.00
N GLU A 336 20.91 0.88 3.32
CA GLU A 336 20.25 2.13 2.90
C GLU A 336 19.93 3.02 4.12
N GLY A 337 19.44 2.44 5.22
CA GLY A 337 19.19 3.14 6.47
C GLY A 337 20.45 3.74 7.10
N ARG A 338 21.60 3.06 6.99
CA ARG A 338 22.93 3.56 7.38
C ARG A 338 23.51 4.59 6.40
N ARG A 339 22.86 4.81 5.23
CA ARG A 339 23.40 5.53 4.07
C ARG A 339 24.68 4.91 3.49
N ASP A 340 24.88 3.61 3.72
CA ASP A 340 25.94 2.82 3.08
C ASP A 340 25.44 2.26 1.75
N PHE A 341 25.32 3.15 0.76
CA PHE A 341 24.79 2.80 -0.56
C PHE A 341 25.73 1.91 -1.36
N ALA A 342 27.03 1.87 -1.02
CA ALA A 342 27.99 0.96 -1.62
C ALA A 342 27.71 -0.49 -1.18
N ALA A 343 27.49 -0.73 0.11
CA ALA A 343 27.08 -2.04 0.61
C ALA A 343 25.70 -2.43 0.07
N ALA A 344 24.74 -1.51 0.05
CA ALA A 344 23.41 -1.76 -0.51
C ALA A 344 23.48 -2.20 -1.98
N ALA A 345 24.25 -1.49 -2.81
CA ALA A 345 24.44 -1.85 -4.22
C ALA A 345 25.08 -3.24 -4.37
N SER A 346 26.15 -3.53 -3.62
CA SER A 346 26.82 -4.84 -3.67
C SER A 346 25.88 -6.00 -3.29
N GLN A 347 25.06 -5.82 -2.25
CA GLN A 347 24.07 -6.82 -1.84
C GLN A 347 22.96 -7.00 -2.87
N LEU A 348 22.46 -5.91 -3.48
CA LEU A 348 21.47 -5.98 -4.55
C LEU A 348 22.00 -6.71 -5.80
N GLU A 349 23.27 -6.49 -6.16
CA GLU A 349 23.90 -7.23 -7.25
C GLU A 349 23.99 -8.72 -6.95
N ALA A 350 24.33 -9.11 -5.71
CA ALA A 350 24.33 -10.50 -5.28
C ALA A 350 22.93 -11.12 -5.35
N ILE A 351 21.89 -10.40 -4.92
CA ILE A 351 20.48 -10.84 -5.02
C ILE A 351 20.09 -11.03 -6.49
N LEU A 352 20.49 -10.13 -7.39
CA LEU A 352 20.16 -10.21 -8.82
C LEU A 352 20.92 -11.35 -9.54
N ALA A 353 22.09 -11.75 -9.02
CA ALA A 353 22.89 -12.86 -9.53
C ALA A 353 22.44 -14.24 -9.00
N ARG A 354 21.41 -14.29 -8.13
CA ARG A 354 20.93 -15.54 -7.52
C ARG A 354 20.43 -16.58 -8.54
N ASN A 355 20.43 -17.84 -8.11
CA ASN A 355 19.69 -18.89 -8.80
C ASN A 355 18.18 -18.71 -8.56
N ARG A 356 17.37 -18.72 -9.63
CA ARG A 356 15.91 -18.54 -9.60
C ARG A 356 15.15 -19.89 -9.59
N THR A 357 15.81 -20.99 -9.28
CA THR A 357 15.18 -22.31 -9.20
C THR A 357 14.08 -22.31 -8.14
N GLY A 358 12.88 -22.77 -8.50
CA GLY A 358 11.72 -22.78 -7.60
C GLY A 358 10.97 -21.46 -7.50
N GLU A 359 11.37 -20.42 -8.25
CA GLU A 359 10.58 -19.20 -8.40
C GLU A 359 9.68 -19.30 -9.63
N GLU A 360 8.42 -18.88 -9.50
CA GLU A 360 7.58 -18.62 -10.67
C GLU A 360 8.19 -17.47 -11.49
N ALA A 361 8.31 -17.66 -12.81
CA ALA A 361 9.04 -16.72 -13.66
C ALA A 361 8.46 -15.29 -13.61
N ALA A 362 7.13 -15.16 -13.53
CA ALA A 362 6.45 -13.87 -13.44
C ALA A 362 6.76 -13.17 -12.10
N ASP A 363 6.74 -13.90 -11.00
CA ASP A 363 7.04 -13.38 -9.66
C ASP A 363 8.52 -13.01 -9.51
N ALA A 364 9.41 -13.83 -10.07
CA ALA A 364 10.84 -13.56 -10.09
C ALA A 364 11.14 -12.25 -10.84
N ALA A 365 10.52 -12.08 -12.02
CA ALA A 365 10.69 -10.87 -12.82
C ALA A 365 10.15 -9.62 -12.12
N SER A 366 9.02 -9.74 -11.42
CA SER A 366 8.42 -8.65 -10.64
C SER A 366 9.29 -8.26 -9.44
N ARG A 367 9.86 -9.24 -8.73
CA ARG A 367 10.82 -9.00 -7.63
C ARG A 367 12.12 -8.37 -8.14
N ASP A 368 12.67 -8.88 -9.25
CA ASP A 368 13.89 -8.36 -9.85
C ASP A 368 13.74 -6.88 -10.28
N ARG A 369 12.55 -6.48 -10.76
CA ARG A 369 12.26 -5.07 -11.04
C ARG A 369 12.47 -4.20 -9.80
N VAL A 370 11.92 -4.59 -8.65
CA VAL A 370 12.07 -3.85 -7.39
C VAL A 370 13.55 -3.73 -7.01
N PHE A 371 14.30 -4.83 -7.06
CA PHE A 371 15.73 -4.80 -6.74
C PHE A 371 16.55 -3.92 -7.69
N LEU A 372 16.23 -3.94 -8.99
CA LEU A 372 16.90 -3.09 -9.98
C LEU A 372 16.61 -1.60 -9.78
N ILE A 373 15.39 -1.25 -9.34
CA ILE A 373 15.03 0.14 -9.00
C ILE A 373 15.85 0.60 -7.79
N HIS A 374 15.89 -0.19 -6.72
CA HIS A 374 16.72 0.12 -5.55
C HIS A 374 18.21 0.22 -5.92
N LEU A 375 18.70 -0.64 -6.81
CA LEU A 375 20.09 -0.61 -7.28
C LEU A 375 20.37 0.68 -8.06
N GLY A 376 19.43 1.11 -8.91
CA GLY A 376 19.51 2.39 -9.62
C GLY A 376 19.64 3.57 -8.67
N PHE A 377 18.79 3.62 -7.63
CA PHE A 377 18.88 4.67 -6.61
C PHE A 377 20.16 4.61 -5.78
N ALA A 378 20.60 3.42 -5.36
CA ALA A 378 21.86 3.24 -4.65
C ALA A 378 23.06 3.72 -5.49
N TYR A 379 23.03 3.53 -6.82
CA TYR A 379 24.03 4.08 -7.71
C TYR A 379 23.95 5.59 -7.90
N GLN A 380 22.75 6.18 -7.95
CA GLN A 380 22.60 7.64 -7.97
C GLN A 380 23.15 8.30 -6.71
N GLN A 381 22.93 7.73 -5.53
CA GLN A 381 23.48 8.25 -4.26
C GLN A 381 25.02 8.15 -4.19
N GLN A 382 25.62 7.29 -5.02
CA GLN A 382 27.08 7.19 -5.19
C GLN A 382 27.60 8.04 -6.36
N SER A 383 26.75 8.85 -7.00
CA SER A 383 27.05 9.59 -8.24
C SER A 383 27.50 8.71 -9.42
N LYS A 384 27.19 7.41 -9.39
CA LYS A 384 27.46 6.45 -10.48
C LYS A 384 26.31 6.44 -11.49
N PHE A 385 26.10 7.57 -12.16
CA PHE A 385 24.89 7.79 -12.96
C PHE A 385 24.74 6.85 -14.18
N THR A 386 25.85 6.44 -14.81
CA THR A 386 25.81 5.45 -15.90
C THR A 386 25.34 4.09 -15.41
N ASP A 387 25.81 3.65 -14.24
CA ASP A 387 25.39 2.38 -13.64
C ASP A 387 23.93 2.43 -13.20
N ALA A 388 23.50 3.58 -12.67
CA ALA A 388 22.09 3.84 -12.36
C ALA A 388 21.20 3.73 -13.61
N ALA A 389 21.60 4.36 -14.72
CA ALA A 389 20.88 4.27 -15.98
C ALA A 389 20.80 2.81 -16.48
N ASN A 390 21.89 2.05 -16.38
CA ASN A 390 21.89 0.63 -16.72
C ASN A 390 20.93 -0.19 -15.84
N ALA A 391 20.89 0.07 -14.54
CA ALA A 391 19.99 -0.60 -13.60
C ALA A 391 18.51 -0.32 -13.91
N PHE A 392 18.12 0.95 -14.06
CA PHE A 392 16.75 1.31 -14.45
C PHE A 392 16.39 0.80 -15.86
N GLY A 393 17.34 0.82 -16.79
CA GLY A 393 17.16 0.26 -18.13
C GLY A 393 16.87 -1.24 -18.11
N ARG A 394 17.51 -2.00 -17.20
CA ARG A 394 17.18 -3.41 -16.94
C ARG A 394 15.81 -3.55 -16.28
N ALA A 395 15.47 -2.71 -15.29
CA ALA A 395 14.18 -2.75 -14.60
C ALA A 395 13.00 -2.58 -15.56
N LYS A 396 13.12 -1.71 -16.57
CA LYS A 396 12.12 -1.51 -17.62
C LYS A 396 11.80 -2.76 -18.44
N ARG A 397 12.71 -3.73 -18.50
CA ARG A 397 12.61 -4.93 -19.37
C ARG A 397 12.07 -6.17 -18.64
N VAL A 398 11.82 -6.11 -17.34
CA VAL A 398 11.36 -7.24 -16.50
C VAL A 398 10.16 -6.83 -15.67
N GLY A 399 9.23 -7.72 -15.31
CA GLY A 399 8.15 -7.42 -14.34
C GLY A 399 6.93 -6.66 -14.92
N GLY A 400 6.58 -6.90 -16.18
CA GLY A 400 5.40 -6.31 -16.84
C GLY A 400 5.66 -4.98 -17.56
N ASP A 401 4.62 -4.20 -17.84
CA ASP A 401 4.78 -2.88 -18.46
C ASP A 401 5.34 -1.86 -17.45
N PRO A 402 6.33 -1.03 -17.81
CA PRO A 402 6.83 0.02 -16.93
C PRO A 402 5.84 1.20 -16.90
N ASP A 403 5.65 1.75 -15.70
CA ASP A 403 4.89 2.97 -15.45
C ASP A 403 5.68 4.25 -15.81
N ALA A 404 5.03 5.41 -15.71
CA ALA A 404 5.65 6.69 -16.02
C ALA A 404 6.88 6.97 -15.12
N SER A 405 6.80 6.61 -13.84
CA SER A 405 7.88 6.83 -12.87
C SER A 405 9.15 6.06 -13.23
N LEU A 406 9.06 4.76 -13.54
CA LEU A 406 10.22 3.96 -13.91
C LEU A 406 10.85 4.44 -15.23
N LEU A 407 10.03 4.85 -16.21
CA LEU A 407 10.56 5.46 -17.43
C LEU A 407 11.25 6.79 -17.15
N GLY A 408 10.69 7.60 -16.25
CA GLY A 408 11.27 8.85 -15.76
C GLY A 408 12.63 8.63 -15.08
N TYR A 409 12.73 7.68 -14.14
CA TYR A 409 13.98 7.35 -13.45
C TYR A 409 15.11 6.97 -14.42
N HIS A 410 14.79 6.18 -15.45
CA HIS A 410 15.76 5.83 -16.48
C HIS A 410 16.24 7.05 -17.29
N ALA A 411 15.30 7.87 -17.78
CA ALA A 411 15.63 9.06 -18.55
C ALA A 411 16.40 10.11 -17.71
N GLU A 412 16.04 10.25 -16.44
CA GLU A 412 16.74 11.13 -15.49
C GLU A 412 18.14 10.62 -15.18
N ALA A 413 18.33 9.32 -14.96
CA ALA A 413 19.66 8.75 -14.77
C ALA A 413 20.56 8.95 -15.99
N LEU A 414 20.04 8.81 -17.21
CA LEU A 414 20.75 9.14 -18.46
C LEU A 414 21.12 10.63 -18.53
N TYR A 415 20.19 11.51 -18.13
CA TYR A 415 20.44 12.94 -18.04
C TYR A 415 21.58 13.28 -17.07
N LEU A 416 21.56 12.71 -15.86
CA LEU A 416 22.60 12.88 -14.85
C LEU A 416 23.95 12.31 -15.32
N ALA A 417 23.93 11.20 -16.07
CA ALA A 417 25.09 10.62 -16.74
C ALA A 417 25.61 11.45 -17.93
N LYS A 418 24.99 12.61 -18.21
CA LYS A 418 25.30 13.50 -19.34
C LYS A 418 25.09 12.85 -20.72
N GLN A 419 24.30 11.79 -20.79
CA GLN A 419 23.91 11.10 -22.04
C GLN A 419 22.65 11.76 -22.63
N LEU A 420 22.75 13.04 -22.97
CA LEU A 420 21.59 13.90 -23.27
C LEU A 420 20.74 13.43 -24.46
N ASP A 421 21.34 12.84 -25.50
CA ASP A 421 20.60 12.32 -26.66
C ASP A 421 19.75 11.09 -26.32
N GLN A 422 20.31 10.19 -25.51
CA GLN A 422 19.59 9.02 -25.02
C GLN A 422 18.48 9.44 -24.06
N ALA A 423 18.78 10.34 -23.12
CA ALA A 423 17.80 10.91 -22.20
C ALA A 423 16.62 11.55 -22.94
N LEU A 424 16.90 12.34 -23.99
CA LEU A 424 15.86 12.99 -24.80
C LEU A 424 15.00 11.97 -25.57
N THR A 425 15.63 10.94 -26.11
CA THR A 425 14.91 9.86 -26.83
C THR A 425 13.99 9.10 -25.88
N GLU A 426 14.51 8.73 -24.71
CA GLU A 426 13.81 7.97 -23.69
C GLU A 426 12.63 8.74 -23.09
N VAL A 427 12.82 10.01 -22.72
CA VAL A 427 11.73 10.83 -22.16
C VAL A 427 10.63 11.09 -23.20
N ARG A 428 10.98 11.28 -24.49
CA ARG A 428 9.98 11.42 -25.57
C ARG A 428 9.18 10.14 -25.78
N SER A 429 9.85 8.98 -25.72
CA SER A 429 9.16 7.68 -25.78
C SER A 429 8.26 7.45 -24.55
N ALA A 430 8.67 7.91 -23.37
CA ALA A 430 7.83 7.86 -22.18
C ALA A 430 6.59 8.76 -22.33
N ARG A 431 6.77 9.99 -22.81
CA ARG A 431 5.68 10.95 -23.04
C ARG A 431 4.70 10.52 -24.14
N SER A 432 5.11 9.75 -25.14
CA SER A 432 4.15 9.23 -26.12
C SER A 432 3.19 8.21 -25.51
N ARG A 433 3.61 7.54 -24.42
CA ARG A 433 2.77 6.61 -23.63
C ARG A 433 2.00 7.32 -22.52
N PHE A 434 2.59 8.36 -21.94
CA PHE A 434 2.04 9.14 -20.81
C PHE A 434 2.07 10.65 -21.13
N PRO A 435 1.23 11.13 -22.05
CA PRO A 435 1.30 12.50 -22.57
C PRO A 435 0.94 13.58 -21.53
N ASP A 436 0.16 13.21 -20.52
CA ASP A 436 -0.35 14.12 -19.49
C ASP A 436 0.50 14.10 -18.20
N ASP A 437 1.61 13.35 -18.19
CA ASP A 437 2.50 13.28 -17.03
C ASP A 437 3.38 14.56 -16.94
N PRO A 438 3.27 15.34 -15.85
CA PRO A 438 4.00 16.60 -15.70
C PRO A 438 5.50 16.38 -15.43
N ASP A 439 5.87 15.29 -14.75
CA ASP A 439 7.25 14.99 -14.38
C ASP A 439 8.06 14.65 -15.64
N LEU A 440 7.50 13.84 -16.55
CA LEU A 440 8.10 13.55 -17.85
C LEU A 440 8.22 14.80 -18.74
N THR A 441 7.22 15.68 -18.74
CA THR A 441 7.25 16.91 -19.52
C THR A 441 8.34 17.87 -19.02
N GLY A 442 8.46 18.06 -17.71
CA GLY A 442 9.51 18.89 -17.13
C GLY A 442 10.91 18.28 -17.29
N LEU A 443 11.04 16.94 -17.26
CA LEU A 443 12.30 16.28 -17.56
C LEU A 443 12.72 16.51 -19.02
N GLU A 444 11.82 16.41 -19.99
CA GLU A 444 12.15 16.73 -21.39
C GLU A 444 12.60 18.18 -21.54
N ALA A 445 11.88 19.12 -20.93
CA ALA A 445 12.28 20.53 -20.95
C ALA A 445 13.68 20.74 -20.34
N THR A 446 13.98 20.02 -19.26
CA THR A 446 15.29 20.06 -18.59
C THR A 446 16.40 19.56 -19.50
N VAL A 447 16.18 18.43 -20.19
CA VAL A 447 17.14 17.87 -21.16
C VAL A 447 17.33 18.83 -22.34
N LEU A 448 16.26 19.44 -22.86
CA LEU A 448 16.35 20.42 -23.96
C LEU A 448 17.11 21.68 -23.56
N ARG A 449 16.91 22.17 -22.32
CA ARG A 449 17.66 23.31 -21.78
C ARG A 449 19.16 23.01 -21.74
N GLU A 450 19.57 21.85 -21.20
CA GLU A 450 20.98 21.46 -21.18
C GLU A 450 21.58 21.24 -22.58
N LYS A 451 20.76 20.80 -23.55
CA LYS A 451 21.18 20.72 -24.96
C LYS A 451 21.25 22.08 -25.67
N GLY A 452 20.83 23.17 -25.03
CA GLY A 452 20.81 24.52 -25.59
C GLY A 452 19.56 24.89 -26.38
N ASP A 453 18.57 23.99 -26.52
CA ASP A 453 17.29 24.30 -27.15
C ASP A 453 16.31 24.95 -26.14
N MET A 454 16.69 26.14 -25.69
CA MET A 454 15.91 26.91 -24.71
C MET A 454 14.51 27.26 -25.25
N LYS A 455 14.36 27.42 -26.57
CA LYS A 455 13.09 27.77 -27.19
C LYS A 455 12.08 26.62 -27.06
N ALA A 456 12.48 25.40 -27.41
CA ALA A 456 11.60 24.24 -27.26
C ALA A 456 11.33 23.93 -25.78
N ALA A 457 12.34 24.07 -24.92
CA ALA A 457 12.20 23.84 -23.49
C ALA A 457 11.15 24.78 -22.86
N ILE A 458 11.22 26.08 -23.13
CA ILE A 458 10.23 27.07 -22.66
C ILE A 458 8.83 26.75 -23.21
N ALA A 459 8.71 26.39 -24.49
CA ALA A 459 7.41 26.05 -25.08
C ALA A 459 6.74 24.87 -24.37
N LEU A 460 7.51 23.86 -23.96
CA LEU A 460 7.00 22.71 -23.20
C LEU A 460 6.52 23.10 -21.80
N VAL A 461 7.33 23.88 -21.08
CA VAL A 461 7.03 24.31 -19.70
C VAL A 461 5.84 25.26 -19.66
N GLU A 462 5.71 26.17 -20.64
CA GLU A 462 4.52 27.02 -20.75
C GLU A 462 3.28 26.23 -21.11
N LYS A 463 3.38 25.24 -22.00
CA LYS A 463 2.25 24.34 -22.29
C LYS A 463 1.83 23.58 -21.03
N LEU A 464 2.79 23.10 -20.24
CA LEU A 464 2.54 22.43 -18.98
C LEU A 464 1.82 23.35 -17.98
N ARG A 465 2.32 24.58 -17.81
CA ARG A 465 1.70 25.60 -16.96
C ARG A 465 0.28 25.95 -17.39
N GLN A 466 0.03 26.06 -18.70
CA GLN A 466 -1.29 26.39 -19.27
C GLN A 466 -2.30 25.25 -19.14
N GLY A 467 -1.83 24.00 -19.21
CA GLY A 467 -2.68 22.82 -19.01
C GLY A 467 -3.13 22.65 -17.55
N SER A 468 -2.27 23.02 -16.59
CA SER A 468 -2.53 22.86 -15.16
C SER A 468 -2.28 24.16 -14.37
N PRO A 469 -3.02 25.25 -14.66
CA PRO A 469 -2.70 26.60 -14.14
C PRO A 469 -2.97 26.78 -12.64
N LYS A 470 -3.57 25.79 -11.97
CA LYS A 470 -3.84 25.82 -10.53
C LYS A 470 -3.10 24.72 -9.75
N ASP A 471 -2.34 23.87 -10.45
CA ASP A 471 -1.61 22.80 -9.81
C ASP A 471 -0.29 23.35 -9.24
N VAL A 472 -0.20 23.37 -7.91
CA VAL A 472 0.97 23.88 -7.18
C VAL A 472 2.24 23.09 -7.52
N LYS A 473 2.15 21.76 -7.72
CA LYS A 473 3.30 20.93 -8.09
C LYS A 473 3.82 21.35 -9.48
N VAL A 474 2.91 21.52 -10.44
CA VAL A 474 3.28 21.98 -11.79
C VAL A 474 3.88 23.38 -11.75
N LEU A 475 3.25 24.32 -11.03
CA LEU A 475 3.73 25.71 -10.97
C LEU A 475 5.11 25.82 -10.31
N THR A 476 5.38 25.04 -9.26
CA THR A 476 6.71 24.99 -8.63
C THR A 476 7.76 24.32 -9.53
N GLN A 477 7.39 23.29 -10.30
CA GLN A 477 8.27 22.69 -11.30
C GLN A 477 8.62 23.67 -12.44
N VAL A 478 7.64 24.43 -12.93
CA VAL A 478 7.83 25.50 -13.91
C VAL A 478 8.77 26.57 -13.37
N ALA A 479 8.58 26.94 -12.10
CA ALA A 479 9.44 27.92 -11.44
C ALA A 479 10.88 27.43 -11.30
N ASP A 480 11.11 26.17 -10.91
CA ASP A 480 12.46 25.61 -10.82
C ASP A 480 13.15 25.58 -12.20
N PHE A 481 12.40 25.24 -13.26
CA PHE A 481 12.91 25.32 -14.62
C PHE A 481 13.39 26.74 -14.97
N TYR A 482 12.55 27.76 -14.73
CA TYR A 482 12.91 29.16 -15.02
C TYR A 482 14.06 29.66 -14.12
N ARG A 483 14.07 29.28 -12.84
CA ARG A 483 15.14 29.61 -11.90
C ARG A 483 16.48 29.05 -12.39
N ARG A 484 16.54 27.79 -12.81
CA ARG A 484 17.74 27.15 -13.39
C ARG A 484 18.13 27.78 -14.73
N ALA A 485 17.15 28.23 -15.51
CA ALA A 485 17.38 29.03 -16.72
C ALA A 485 17.83 30.48 -16.44
N LYS A 486 18.00 30.88 -15.17
CA LYS A 486 18.31 32.24 -14.71
C LYS A 486 17.28 33.30 -15.14
N LYS A 487 16.05 32.85 -15.40
CA LYS A 487 14.88 33.65 -15.75
C LYS A 487 14.05 33.93 -14.50
N PHE A 488 14.63 34.70 -13.59
CA PHE A 488 14.06 34.93 -12.26
C PHE A 488 12.68 35.61 -12.28
N PRO A 489 12.38 36.58 -13.16
CA PRO A 489 11.04 37.17 -13.24
C PRO A 489 9.95 36.16 -13.60
N GLU A 490 10.21 35.27 -14.57
CA GLU A 490 9.27 34.20 -14.94
C GLU A 490 9.11 33.16 -13.81
N ALA A 491 10.21 32.82 -13.12
CA ALA A 491 10.16 31.93 -11.96
C ALA A 491 9.32 32.53 -10.82
N GLU A 492 9.51 33.82 -10.52
CA GLU A 492 8.72 34.53 -9.51
C GLU A 492 7.23 34.55 -9.88
N ALA A 493 6.89 34.82 -11.14
CA ALA A 493 5.49 34.83 -11.58
C ALA A 493 4.81 33.48 -11.33
N ALA A 494 5.47 32.37 -11.67
CA ALA A 494 4.96 31.03 -11.42
C ALA A 494 4.83 30.72 -9.91
N LEU A 495 5.78 31.16 -9.08
CA LEU A 495 5.74 30.95 -7.63
C LEU A 495 4.67 31.79 -6.93
N ARG A 496 4.44 33.03 -7.39
CA ARG A 496 3.33 33.85 -6.89
C ARG A 496 1.99 33.22 -7.26
N GLN A 497 1.85 32.72 -8.48
CA GLN A 497 0.67 31.95 -8.90
C GLN A 497 0.48 30.70 -8.03
N ALA A 498 1.55 29.95 -7.73
CA ALA A 498 1.48 28.79 -6.84
C ALA A 498 1.03 29.18 -5.41
N ARG A 499 1.58 30.27 -4.88
CA ARG A 499 1.24 30.81 -3.56
C ARG A 499 -0.22 31.28 -3.48
N GLU A 500 -0.81 31.75 -4.58
CA GLU A 500 -2.24 32.07 -4.62
C GLU A 500 -3.12 30.83 -4.44
N GLN A 501 -2.70 29.67 -4.96
CA GLN A 501 -3.46 28.43 -4.84
C GLN A 501 -3.27 27.77 -3.47
N ASP A 502 -2.05 27.79 -2.94
CA ASP A 502 -1.75 27.31 -1.59
C ASP A 502 -0.81 28.28 -0.86
N PRO A 503 -1.36 29.25 -0.11
CA PRO A 503 -0.58 30.25 0.62
C PRO A 503 0.27 29.68 1.75
N LYS A 504 0.02 28.45 2.18
CA LYS A 504 0.75 27.80 3.27
C LYS A 504 1.72 26.73 2.76
N ASN A 505 1.92 26.63 1.44
CA ASN A 505 2.89 25.69 0.89
C ASN A 505 4.32 26.11 1.23
N LEU A 506 4.96 25.39 2.16
CA LEU A 506 6.31 25.71 2.62
C LEU A 506 7.33 25.70 1.47
N GLY A 507 7.23 24.75 0.55
CA GLY A 507 8.12 24.63 -0.61
C GLY A 507 8.00 25.81 -1.56
N THR A 508 6.79 26.25 -1.87
CA THR A 508 6.54 27.45 -2.69
C THR A 508 7.10 28.71 -2.03
N LEU A 509 6.85 28.90 -0.72
CA LEU A 509 7.36 30.07 0.01
C LEU A 509 8.90 30.08 0.03
N PHE A 510 9.53 28.93 0.30
CA PHE A 510 10.99 28.81 0.29
C PHE A 510 11.58 29.14 -1.09
N GLN A 511 11.04 28.56 -2.17
CA GLN A 511 11.51 28.84 -3.53
C GLN A 511 11.29 30.30 -3.92
N LEU A 512 10.16 30.91 -3.53
CA LEU A 512 9.88 32.32 -3.81
C LEU A 512 10.87 33.23 -3.08
N GLY A 513 11.15 32.97 -1.81
CA GLY A 513 12.16 33.70 -1.05
C GLY A 513 13.55 33.61 -1.71
N ALA A 514 13.96 32.41 -2.12
CA ALA A 514 15.24 32.19 -2.80
C ALA A 514 15.31 32.89 -4.18
N VAL A 515 14.22 32.90 -4.95
CA VAL A 515 14.16 33.62 -6.24
C VAL A 515 14.20 35.13 -6.05
N LEU A 516 13.58 35.66 -4.99
CA LEU A 516 13.65 37.09 -4.64
C LEU A 516 15.07 37.49 -4.19
N GLU A 517 15.73 36.64 -3.40
CA GLU A 517 17.14 36.81 -3.00
C GLU A 517 18.05 36.88 -4.23
N ARG A 518 17.92 35.94 -5.17
CA ARG A 518 18.72 35.95 -6.42
C ARG A 518 18.48 37.20 -7.28
N GLN A 519 17.32 37.84 -7.14
CA GLN A 519 17.00 39.14 -7.74
C GLN A 519 17.47 40.35 -6.91
N GLN A 520 18.20 40.13 -5.82
CA GLN A 520 18.67 41.15 -4.87
C GLN A 520 17.54 41.88 -4.12
N ARG A 521 16.31 41.32 -4.10
CA ARG A 521 15.13 41.85 -3.40
C ARG A 521 15.05 41.30 -1.97
N HIS A 522 16.11 41.56 -1.21
CA HIS A 522 16.37 40.92 0.09
C HIS A 522 15.30 41.16 1.14
N ASP A 523 14.70 42.36 1.19
CA ASP A 523 13.67 42.67 2.20
C ASP A 523 12.36 41.90 1.92
N GLU A 524 12.01 41.71 0.65
CA GLU A 524 10.87 40.87 0.27
C GLU A 524 11.16 39.39 0.49
N ALA A 525 12.40 38.95 0.25
CA ALA A 525 12.83 37.59 0.57
C ALA A 525 12.70 37.30 2.08
N ASP A 526 13.20 38.17 2.96
CA ASP A 526 13.06 38.05 4.41
C ASP A 526 11.58 38.00 4.84
N GLN A 527 10.71 38.81 4.24
CA GLN A 527 9.26 38.74 4.49
C GLN A 527 8.67 37.38 4.12
N VAL A 528 8.94 36.88 2.92
CA VAL A 528 8.43 35.57 2.45
C VAL A 528 8.98 34.42 3.30
N PHE A 529 10.25 34.45 3.69
CA PHE A 529 10.80 33.42 4.57
C PHE A 529 10.22 33.50 6.00
N ARG A 530 9.92 34.70 6.51
CA ARG A 530 9.19 34.83 7.79
C ARG A 530 7.77 34.31 7.70
N GLU A 531 7.11 34.40 6.55
CA GLU A 531 5.84 33.70 6.29
C GLU A 531 6.04 32.19 6.35
N ALA A 532 7.09 31.65 5.70
CA ALA A 532 7.44 30.23 5.77
C ALA A 532 7.66 29.75 7.22
N LEU A 533 8.37 30.53 8.05
CA LEU A 533 8.59 30.23 9.46
C LEU A 533 7.33 30.36 10.33
N LYS A 534 6.29 31.07 9.89
CA LYS A 534 4.98 31.04 10.57
C LYS A 534 4.22 29.74 10.28
N VAL A 535 4.40 29.18 9.08
CA VAL A 535 3.83 27.87 8.71
C VAL A 535 4.58 26.76 9.46
N GLU A 536 5.91 26.78 9.41
CA GLU A 536 6.76 25.79 10.07
C GLU A 536 7.89 26.48 10.86
N PRO A 537 7.69 26.74 12.16
CA PRO A 537 8.65 27.47 12.99
C PRO A 537 10.02 26.80 13.14
N ASN A 538 10.08 25.48 12.95
CA ASN A 538 11.28 24.65 13.11
C ASN A 538 11.72 24.04 11.77
N SER A 539 11.55 24.77 10.66
CA SER A 539 12.09 24.35 9.37
C SER A 539 13.59 24.64 9.30
N ALA A 540 14.43 23.62 9.48
CA ALA A 540 15.89 23.77 9.46
C ALA A 540 16.41 24.42 8.15
N PRO A 541 15.92 24.04 6.94
CA PRO A 541 16.35 24.68 5.70
C PRO A 541 16.02 26.17 5.63
N VAL A 542 14.82 26.57 6.06
CA VAL A 542 14.40 27.99 6.04
C VAL A 542 15.21 28.80 7.06
N LEU A 543 15.38 28.28 8.28
CA LEU A 543 16.17 28.91 9.33
C LEU A 543 17.61 29.15 8.88
N ASN A 544 18.26 28.12 8.31
CA ASN A 544 19.61 28.25 7.82
C ASN A 544 19.71 29.24 6.65
N TYR A 545 18.79 29.17 5.69
CA TYR A 545 18.84 30.04 4.50
C TYR A 545 18.72 31.52 4.88
N VAL A 546 17.74 31.89 5.72
CA VAL A 546 17.58 33.26 6.21
C VAL A 546 18.78 33.70 7.03
N GLY A 547 19.26 32.83 7.93
CA GLY A 547 20.43 33.13 8.74
C GLY A 547 21.66 33.38 7.89
N TYR A 548 21.97 32.49 6.95
CA TYR A 548 23.10 32.65 6.04
C TYR A 548 22.97 33.92 5.19
N MET A 549 21.81 34.16 4.55
CA MET A 549 21.56 35.37 3.74
C MET A 549 21.81 36.67 4.54
N ASN A 550 21.34 36.73 5.79
CA ASN A 550 21.49 37.90 6.65
C ASN A 550 22.93 38.05 7.15
N ALA A 551 23.58 36.96 7.55
CA ALA A 551 24.99 36.93 7.92
C ALA A 551 25.88 37.41 6.76
N ASP A 552 25.65 36.89 5.55
CA ASP A 552 26.42 37.24 4.36
C ASP A 552 26.29 38.72 3.98
N ARG A 553 25.17 39.35 4.30
CA ARG A 553 24.94 40.78 4.11
C ARG A 553 25.40 41.67 5.28
N ASN A 554 25.88 41.08 6.37
CA ASN A 554 26.20 41.78 7.63
C ASN A 554 24.98 42.41 8.31
N VAL A 555 23.79 41.88 8.09
CA VAL A 555 22.54 42.47 8.61
C VAL A 555 21.97 41.54 9.66
N LYS A 556 21.66 42.06 10.86
CA LYS A 556 21.06 41.27 11.97
C LYS A 556 21.84 39.97 12.24
N VAL A 557 23.17 40.05 12.27
CA VAL A 557 24.06 38.87 12.31
C VAL A 557 23.84 38.03 13.57
N GLU A 558 23.46 38.65 14.68
CA GLU A 558 23.10 37.95 15.92
C GLU A 558 21.81 37.12 15.77
N GLU A 559 20.76 37.68 15.15
CA GLU A 559 19.52 36.93 14.85
C GLU A 559 19.81 35.79 13.87
N ALA A 560 20.65 36.04 12.86
CA ALA A 560 21.09 35.03 11.91
C ALA A 560 21.83 33.88 12.60
N LEU A 561 22.73 34.18 13.54
CA LEU A 561 23.43 33.18 14.32
C LEU A 561 22.45 32.30 15.10
N GLU A 562 21.47 32.89 15.78
CA GLU A 562 20.44 32.15 16.51
C GLU A 562 19.61 31.23 15.60
N MET A 563 19.22 31.71 14.42
CA MET A 563 18.49 30.90 13.43
C MET A 563 19.32 29.69 12.97
N ILE A 564 20.58 29.90 12.63
CA ILE A 564 21.48 28.81 12.19
C ILE A 564 21.72 27.81 13.33
N GLN A 565 21.90 28.28 14.57
CA GLN A 565 22.03 27.39 15.73
C GLN A 565 20.78 26.54 15.95
N ARG A 566 19.58 27.11 15.74
CA ARG A 566 18.33 26.33 15.76
C ARG A 566 18.26 25.31 14.63
N ALA A 567 18.72 25.66 13.42
CA ALA A 567 18.81 24.70 12.31
C ALA A 567 19.76 23.54 12.64
N LEU A 568 20.91 23.82 13.25
CA LEU A 568 21.86 22.80 13.71
C LEU A 568 21.35 21.99 14.90
N ALA A 569 20.51 22.55 15.78
CA ALA A 569 19.87 21.76 16.83
C ALA A 569 18.93 20.68 16.25
N LEU A 570 18.35 20.95 15.08
CA LEU A 570 17.51 20.00 14.34
C LEU A 570 18.36 19.03 13.49
N GLU A 571 19.43 19.52 12.87
CA GLU A 571 20.35 18.74 12.03
C GLU A 571 21.82 18.95 12.43
N PRO A 572 22.32 18.31 13.50
CA PRO A 572 23.62 18.64 14.10
C PRO A 572 24.85 18.40 13.23
N ASN A 573 24.72 17.50 12.24
CA ASN A 573 25.83 17.06 11.40
C ASN A 573 25.70 17.57 9.95
N ASN A 574 24.84 18.56 9.70
CA ASN A 574 24.68 19.13 8.36
C ASN A 574 25.86 20.06 8.03
N SER A 575 26.70 19.65 7.07
CA SER A 575 27.91 20.40 6.67
C SER A 575 27.60 21.84 6.22
N ALA A 576 26.55 22.03 5.42
CA ALA A 576 26.16 23.37 4.94
C ALA A 576 25.75 24.31 6.10
N TYR A 577 25.11 23.76 7.14
CA TYR A 577 24.69 24.55 8.29
C TYR A 577 25.86 24.87 9.22
N LEU A 578 26.83 23.95 9.34
CA LEU A 578 28.09 24.19 10.06
C LEU A 578 28.95 25.26 9.37
N ASP A 579 28.98 25.27 8.03
CA ASP A 579 29.62 26.34 7.26
C ASP A 579 28.91 27.68 7.45
N SER A 580 27.57 27.69 7.35
CA SER A 580 26.76 28.88 7.61
C SER A 580 26.99 29.45 9.02
N LEU A 581 27.11 28.57 10.03
CA LEU A 581 27.45 28.94 11.41
C LEU A 581 28.84 29.59 11.47
N GLY A 582 29.81 28.96 10.82
CA GLY A 582 31.17 29.48 10.70
C GLY A 582 31.20 30.87 10.09
N TRP A 583 30.45 31.09 9.00
CA TRP A 583 30.33 32.38 8.33
C TRP A 583 29.69 33.44 9.24
N ALA A 584 28.59 33.13 9.93
CA ALA A 584 27.96 34.05 10.87
C ALA A 584 28.92 34.44 12.02
N LEU A 585 29.65 33.48 12.58
CA LEU A 585 30.65 33.72 13.63
C LEU A 585 31.82 34.58 13.13
N PHE A 586 32.27 34.36 11.90
CA PHE A 586 33.29 35.18 11.25
C PHE A 586 32.85 36.64 11.15
N ARG A 587 31.60 36.89 10.76
CA ARG A 587 31.01 38.24 10.65
C ARG A 587 30.87 38.95 12.00
N LEU A 588 30.76 38.19 13.08
CA LEU A 588 30.80 38.69 14.46
C LEU A 588 32.23 38.84 15.02
N GLY A 589 33.27 38.58 14.22
CA GLY A 589 34.67 38.62 14.65
C GLY A 589 35.08 37.47 15.58
N ARG A 590 34.26 36.43 15.72
CA ARG A 590 34.53 35.26 16.59
C ARG A 590 35.35 34.21 15.84
N LEU A 591 36.57 34.59 15.46
CA LEU A 591 37.38 33.86 14.47
C LEU A 591 37.75 32.43 14.88
N ASP A 592 38.02 32.17 16.17
CA ASP A 592 38.34 30.81 16.65
C ASP A 592 37.17 29.84 16.46
N ALA A 593 35.98 30.25 16.90
CA ALA A 593 34.76 29.45 16.79
C ALA A 593 34.30 29.31 15.32
N ALA A 594 34.56 30.33 14.50
CA ALA A 594 34.30 30.29 13.06
C ALA A 594 35.15 29.20 12.39
N GLU A 595 36.46 29.18 12.64
CA GLU A 595 37.37 28.17 12.08
C GLU A 595 37.00 26.75 12.53
N GLU A 596 36.65 26.57 13.81
CA GLU A 596 36.21 25.27 14.33
C GLU A 596 34.96 24.76 13.61
N SER A 597 33.98 25.63 13.38
CA SER A 597 32.72 25.28 12.72
C SER A 597 32.93 24.91 11.25
N VAL A 598 33.70 25.70 10.50
CA VAL A 598 34.01 25.42 9.09
C VAL A 598 34.87 24.16 8.92
N LYS A 599 35.81 23.91 9.84
CA LYS A 599 36.58 22.64 9.84
C LYS A 599 35.69 21.42 10.11
N LYS A 600 34.70 21.55 10.99
CA LYS A 600 33.68 20.50 11.21
C LYS A 600 32.85 20.28 9.94
N ALA A 601 32.50 21.35 9.22
CA ALA A 601 31.81 21.25 7.94
C ALA A 601 32.61 20.43 6.91
N LEU A 602 33.91 20.74 6.73
CA LEU A 602 34.78 20.03 5.79
C LEU A 602 35.08 18.56 6.16
N GLY A 603 34.86 18.15 7.42
CA GLY A 603 35.19 16.80 7.86
C GLY A 603 36.62 16.35 7.48
N ARG A 604 36.76 15.09 7.01
CA ARG A 604 38.09 14.50 6.67
C ARG A 604 38.45 14.51 5.19
N GLN A 605 37.47 14.60 4.28
CA GLN A 605 37.69 14.43 2.84
C GLN A 605 36.87 15.41 1.98
N ASP A 606 36.14 16.36 2.58
CA ASP A 606 35.34 17.31 1.83
C ASP A 606 36.23 18.25 1.00
N LYS A 607 35.81 18.49 -0.24
CA LYS A 607 36.49 19.35 -1.22
C LYS A 607 35.60 20.48 -1.68
N ASN A 608 34.50 20.77 -0.96
CA ASN A 608 33.57 21.83 -1.33
C ASN A 608 34.30 23.17 -1.47
N ALA A 609 34.22 23.73 -2.68
CA ALA A 609 34.95 24.91 -3.07
C ALA A 609 34.52 26.16 -2.28
N VAL A 610 33.24 26.29 -1.94
CA VAL A 610 32.68 27.44 -1.20
C VAL A 610 33.13 27.41 0.25
N ILE A 611 33.03 26.25 0.92
CA ILE A 611 33.46 26.08 2.32
C ILE A 611 34.98 26.33 2.44
N LEU A 612 35.77 25.89 1.46
CA LEU A 612 37.21 26.17 1.40
C LEU A 612 37.52 27.67 1.19
N ASP A 613 36.67 28.41 0.48
CA ASP A 613 36.81 29.88 0.36
C ASP A 613 36.51 30.58 1.68
N HIS A 614 35.43 30.20 2.36
CA HIS A 614 35.09 30.70 3.69
C HIS A 614 36.21 30.41 4.70
N LEU A 615 36.79 29.21 4.69
CA LEU A 615 37.94 28.88 5.53
C LEU A 615 39.13 29.79 5.24
N GLY A 616 39.41 30.09 3.96
CA GLY A 616 40.47 31.01 3.58
C GLY A 616 40.24 32.43 4.11
N ASP A 617 39.01 32.94 4.02
CA ASP A 617 38.64 34.26 4.56
C ASP A 617 38.79 34.32 6.08
N ILE A 618 38.38 33.25 6.79
CA ILE A 618 38.54 33.13 8.25
C ILE A 618 40.03 33.12 8.63
N LEU A 619 40.84 32.31 7.95
CA LEU A 619 42.28 32.22 8.19
C LEU A 619 42.98 33.56 7.92
N GLN A 620 42.57 34.27 6.87
CA GLN A 620 43.07 35.60 6.58
C GLN A 620 42.71 36.60 7.68
N GLY A 621 41.47 36.56 8.18
CA GLY A 621 41.02 37.37 9.31
C GLY A 621 41.81 37.10 10.60
N ARG A 622 42.35 35.88 10.75
CA ARG A 622 43.24 35.49 11.86
C ARG A 622 44.71 35.89 11.66
N GLY A 623 45.06 36.49 10.52
CA GLY A 623 46.45 36.80 10.16
C GLY A 623 47.27 35.59 9.68
N ARG A 624 46.65 34.43 9.47
CA ARG A 624 47.30 33.19 8.97
C ARG A 624 47.31 33.18 7.44
N THR A 625 47.89 34.23 6.86
CA THR A 625 47.84 34.55 5.41
C THR A 625 48.35 33.41 4.52
N ALA A 626 49.41 32.70 4.93
CA ALA A 626 49.93 31.57 4.14
C ALA A 626 48.93 30.41 4.02
N GLU A 627 48.25 30.08 5.12
CA GLU A 627 47.23 29.03 5.16
C GLU A 627 45.94 29.45 4.46
N ALA A 628 45.59 30.74 4.53
CA ALA A 628 44.49 31.31 3.75
C ALA A 628 44.70 31.11 2.24
N VAL A 629 45.91 31.42 1.75
CA VAL A 629 46.30 31.20 0.35
C VAL A 629 46.20 29.72 -0.03
N GLU A 630 46.64 28.80 0.83
CA GLU A 630 46.50 27.36 0.58
C GLU A 630 45.02 26.95 0.48
N SER A 631 44.17 27.45 1.39
CA SER A 631 42.73 27.16 1.39
C SER A 631 42.04 27.66 0.11
N TRP A 632 42.28 28.92 -0.28
CA TRP A 632 41.75 29.47 -1.53
C TRP A 632 42.24 28.74 -2.78
N GLN A 633 43.50 28.29 -2.79
CA GLN A 633 44.01 27.46 -3.88
C GLN A 633 43.32 26.09 -3.94
N LYS A 634 43.00 25.50 -2.79
CA LYS A 634 42.17 24.29 -2.72
C LYS A 634 40.75 24.59 -3.20
N ALA A 635 40.16 25.71 -2.82
CA ALA A 635 38.84 26.15 -3.29
C ALA A 635 38.77 26.21 -4.83
N LEU A 636 39.78 26.79 -5.49
CA LEU A 636 39.86 26.82 -6.96
C LEU A 636 39.96 25.43 -7.62
N ARG A 637 40.36 24.39 -6.88
CA ARG A 637 40.41 23.00 -7.37
C ARG A 637 39.28 22.13 -6.78
N GLY A 638 38.43 22.72 -5.95
CA GLY A 638 37.35 22.03 -5.24
C GLY A 638 36.12 21.81 -6.11
N GLU A 639 35.18 21.07 -5.53
CA GLU A 639 33.86 20.77 -6.11
C GLU A 639 32.95 21.99 -5.98
N ASP A 640 32.33 22.39 -7.08
CA ASP A 640 31.51 23.61 -7.22
C ASP A 640 30.31 23.32 -8.13
N ASP A 641 29.44 22.43 -7.65
CA ASP A 641 28.37 21.83 -8.46
C ASP A 641 27.32 22.86 -8.93
N GLU A 642 27.12 23.93 -8.16
CA GLU A 642 26.17 25.01 -8.47
C GLU A 642 26.82 26.25 -9.11
N GLY A 643 28.15 26.26 -9.26
CA GLY A 643 28.89 27.41 -9.81
C GLY A 643 28.77 28.65 -8.93
N GLU A 644 28.74 28.46 -7.61
CA GLU A 644 28.56 29.54 -6.64
C GLU A 644 29.87 30.24 -6.31
N LEU A 645 31.00 29.56 -6.50
CA LEU A 645 32.30 30.16 -6.24
C LEU A 645 32.62 31.26 -7.26
N ASP A 646 32.77 32.50 -6.80
CA ASP A 646 33.37 33.58 -7.60
C ASP A 646 34.90 33.35 -7.71
N ARG A 647 35.28 32.48 -8.63
CA ARG A 647 36.69 32.12 -8.90
C ARG A 647 37.56 33.33 -9.17
N ALA A 648 37.04 34.34 -9.88
CA ALA A 648 37.78 35.56 -10.17
C ALA A 648 38.08 36.37 -8.90
N ARG A 649 37.13 36.40 -7.95
CA ARG A 649 37.35 37.00 -6.62
C ARG A 649 38.36 36.20 -5.82
N VAL A 650 38.26 34.88 -5.77
CA VAL A 650 39.23 34.03 -5.06
C VAL A 650 40.64 34.21 -5.60
N GLU A 651 40.81 34.26 -6.92
CA GLU A 651 42.10 34.54 -7.55
C GLU A 651 42.66 35.92 -7.18
N ARG A 652 41.80 36.94 -7.05
CA ARG A 652 42.22 38.26 -6.54
C ARG A 652 42.70 38.15 -5.09
N LYS A 653 41.92 37.51 -4.20
CA LYS A 653 42.30 37.28 -2.79
C LYS A 653 43.69 36.64 -2.69
N ILE A 654 43.96 35.61 -3.48
CA ILE A 654 45.26 34.92 -3.53
C ILE A 654 46.39 35.88 -3.96
N ARG A 655 46.20 36.62 -5.06
CA ARG A 655 47.23 37.55 -5.56
C ARG A 655 47.56 38.63 -4.54
N ASP A 656 46.54 39.21 -3.91
CA ASP A 656 46.70 40.28 -2.92
C ASP A 656 47.44 39.77 -1.67
N ALA A 657 47.01 38.62 -1.14
CA ALA A 657 47.64 37.99 0.02
C ALA A 657 49.11 37.58 -0.24
N GLN A 658 49.41 37.01 -1.41
CA GLN A 658 50.78 36.65 -1.79
C GLN A 658 51.69 37.88 -1.96
N SER A 659 51.13 38.98 -2.46
CA SER A 659 51.87 40.24 -2.60
C SER A 659 52.19 40.84 -1.23
N GLY A 660 51.24 40.80 -0.29
CA GLY A 660 51.45 41.18 1.11
C GLY A 660 52.52 40.34 1.81
N LEU A 661 52.53 39.01 1.61
CA LEU A 661 53.56 38.12 2.17
C LEU A 661 54.97 38.45 1.65
N ARG A 662 55.10 38.74 0.34
CA ARG A 662 56.39 39.12 -0.25
C ARG A 662 56.90 40.46 0.29
N ALA A 663 56.01 41.43 0.48
CA ALA A 663 56.37 42.73 1.06
C ALA A 663 56.85 42.62 2.52
N GLN A 664 56.32 41.67 3.29
CA GLN A 664 56.76 41.40 4.67
C GLN A 664 58.08 40.62 4.77
N GLN A 665 58.53 40.00 3.68
CA GLN A 665 59.76 39.21 3.59
C GLN A 665 60.93 39.97 2.93
N THR A 666 60.71 41.23 2.54
CA THR A 666 61.77 42.08 2.00
C THR A 666 62.36 42.89 3.17
N PRO A 667 63.66 42.77 3.48
CA PRO A 667 64.27 43.29 4.71
C PRO A 667 64.27 44.81 4.85
#